data_AF-K9QM71-F1
#
_entry.id   AF-K9QM71-F1
#
_cell.length_a   1.000
_cell.length_b   1.000
_cell.length_c   1.000
_cell.angle_alpha   90.00
_cell.angle_beta   90.00
_cell.angle_gamma   90.00
#
_symmetry.space_group_name_H-M   'P 1'
#
loop_
_entity.id
_entity.type
_entity.pdbx_description
1 polymer ?
#
loop_
_entity_poly.entity_id
_entity_poly.type
_entity_poly.pdbx_seq_one_letter_code
_entity_poly.pdbx_strand_id
1 'polypeptide(L)'
;MSQIYLRFNLGLALLLNIFVNQPTLATDKEKIPRISDIQHPYTSVKGLLVQQPSEVISVTGVRLNQTPNNLEVILETTASDKLQAITKVEGNNFIADIPNAQLSLDGNNFFRQENPLPGITEITVTNQDINNVRVTVVGEGNLPKVELFDSEEGLVLGVTITSQPSSETQPTQPDIELIVTAQKRPEASQDVPLSLTVIPQPELEDAQISSLSDIANYTPNFSFFPTTAGSSDFNYYSIRGLNNFNFLASQDTVAFYVDDVPFDYGGFLDLNLIDLERVEVLRGPQSTLYGRSSPGGVVNVISRPPSNQPEFKIGASYGNYNSREVQLSLSDAVIPDQLAFRLAGVYKAQDGFFDNVLLDRQVGERSQLTGRAQILWTPTPDWNVSFNTYASDNDNGNPTFNRRNAPDPFEVSQEVDGFYRLSSNTQALKIGYNGSGLRATSITARRFTNQSTLVGDNFVGDLLRQNIGINSTLWTQEFRLQSPETADRFRWLLGGYYESREFKVIDDSFEYTELGAAAFGLAAPGSDRVSAEQLRQTYAVFGQIDYQPIEPLTLFAGLRYEWANTTLDRRRVFAASGGETTLTSPELRGAEINSEELIPRFGVQYRFSPNLMVYSTIAKGYRPSGFNYRADDETTRRFREETSWTYELGLKSSWFSDRLTANLSIFHTDVDNYQVLLADDFGFFRNVASAGVSVTGLEFELKAQPTKGLEFVAGVGYVNSQFQDYTNPFTGINFSNNRVPYAPEITYNLAAQYRSPGGIFARLELRGYGTTYFDDANQVKQDPFALINARIGYEKSNYGIYLFANNLFDTRYITSGFLFPPPNVTAGFGELLTYGLQVRANL
;
A
#
# COMPACT_ATOMS: atom_id res chain seq x y z
N MET A 1 9.38 -20.52 -38.62
CA MET A 1 8.19 -20.59 -37.75
C MET A 1 8.26 -21.71 -36.69
N SER A 2 9.44 -22.19 -36.26
CA SER A 2 9.59 -23.17 -35.16
C SER A 2 10.67 -22.81 -34.11
N GLN A 3 11.16 -21.57 -34.10
CA GLN A 3 12.17 -21.12 -33.12
C GLN A 3 11.70 -20.00 -32.16
N ILE A 4 10.41 -19.67 -32.16
CA ILE A 4 9.83 -18.67 -31.24
C ILE A 4 9.21 -19.33 -29.98
N TYR A 5 9.12 -20.66 -29.91
CA TYR A 5 8.41 -21.36 -28.84
C TYR A 5 9.23 -21.75 -27.59
N LEU A 6 10.56 -21.52 -27.58
CA LEU A 6 11.42 -22.04 -26.50
C LEU A 6 11.99 -20.99 -25.53
N ARG A 7 11.77 -19.68 -25.77
CA ARG A 7 12.30 -18.61 -24.90
C ARG A 7 11.28 -17.97 -23.95
N PHE A 8 10.03 -18.45 -23.93
CA PHE A 8 8.98 -17.91 -23.07
C PHE A 8 8.71 -18.75 -21.79
N ASN A 9 9.32 -19.93 -21.65
CA ASN A 9 8.90 -20.92 -20.63
C ASN A 9 9.83 -21.13 -19.43
N LEU A 10 11.03 -20.50 -19.36
CA LEU A 10 11.91 -20.68 -18.19
C LEU A 10 11.84 -19.54 -17.16
N GLY A 11 11.47 -18.32 -17.56
CA GLY A 11 11.22 -17.21 -16.61
C GLY A 11 9.86 -17.32 -15.91
N LEU A 12 8.88 -17.95 -16.56
CA LEU A 12 7.50 -18.05 -16.07
C LEU A 12 7.28 -19.27 -15.14
N ALA A 13 8.04 -20.36 -15.32
CA ALA A 13 7.83 -21.61 -14.59
C ALA A 13 8.28 -21.57 -13.12
N LEU A 14 9.19 -20.66 -12.74
CA LEU A 14 9.56 -20.44 -11.33
C LEU A 14 8.57 -19.50 -10.62
N LEU A 15 7.96 -18.55 -11.35
CA LEU A 15 6.93 -17.65 -10.83
C LEU A 15 5.57 -18.36 -10.69
N LEU A 16 5.23 -19.28 -11.60
CA LEU A 16 3.93 -20.00 -11.57
C LEU A 16 3.81 -21.04 -10.45
N ASN A 17 4.91 -21.66 -9.99
CA ASN A 17 4.83 -22.69 -8.94
C ASN A 17 4.60 -22.12 -7.53
N ILE A 18 4.88 -20.83 -7.30
CA ILE A 18 4.61 -20.16 -6.01
C ILE A 18 3.21 -19.52 -5.99
N PHE A 19 2.60 -19.25 -7.15
CA PHE A 19 1.36 -18.47 -7.22
C PHE A 19 0.11 -19.25 -7.69
N VAL A 20 0.18 -20.57 -7.93
CA VAL A 20 -0.97 -21.36 -8.44
C VAL A 20 -1.34 -22.62 -7.61
N ASN A 21 -0.61 -23.02 -6.57
CA ASN A 21 -0.98 -24.22 -5.80
C ASN A 21 -1.64 -23.89 -4.45
N GLN A 22 -2.93 -24.22 -4.33
CA GLN A 22 -3.57 -24.47 -3.03
C GLN A 22 -2.92 -25.71 -2.40
N PRO A 23 -2.51 -25.72 -1.14
CA PRO A 23 -2.15 -26.96 -0.49
C PRO A 23 -3.45 -27.67 -0.07
N THR A 24 -3.80 -28.73 -0.80
CA THR A 24 -4.56 -29.83 -0.21
C THR A 24 -3.73 -30.41 0.94
N LEU A 25 -4.32 -30.44 2.14
CA LEU A 25 -3.79 -31.12 3.32
C LEU A 25 -3.35 -32.55 2.96
N ALA A 26 -2.04 -32.81 2.99
CA ALA A 26 -1.47 -34.14 3.01
C ALA A 26 -0.24 -34.13 3.92
N THR A 27 -0.35 -34.88 5.01
CA THR A 27 0.74 -35.24 5.90
C THR A 27 1.77 -36.08 5.14
N ASP A 28 2.96 -35.54 4.89
CA ASP A 28 4.21 -36.32 4.89
C ASP A 28 5.44 -35.41 4.94
N LYS A 29 6.38 -35.75 5.83
CA LYS A 29 7.65 -35.04 6.01
C LYS A 29 8.61 -35.37 4.86
N GLU A 30 8.58 -34.60 3.78
CA GLU A 30 9.67 -34.62 2.79
C GLU A 30 10.77 -33.60 3.12
N LYS A 31 12.02 -34.06 3.05
CA LYS A 31 13.23 -33.27 3.33
C LYS A 31 13.47 -32.27 2.19
N ILE A 32 13.54 -30.99 2.55
CA ILE A 32 13.93 -29.89 1.66
C ILE A 32 15.37 -30.13 1.13
N PRO A 33 15.62 -30.04 -0.18
CA PRO A 33 16.97 -30.19 -0.76
C PRO A 33 17.90 -29.05 -0.33
N ARG A 34 19.21 -29.35 -0.19
CA ARG A 34 20.21 -28.36 0.22
C ARG A 34 20.61 -27.51 -0.98
N ILE A 35 20.96 -26.24 -0.74
CA ILE A 35 21.42 -25.28 -1.76
C ILE A 35 22.60 -25.82 -2.60
N SER A 36 23.40 -26.73 -2.04
CA SER A 36 24.49 -27.43 -2.73
C SER A 36 24.05 -28.34 -3.89
N ASP A 37 22.76 -28.69 -3.94
CA ASP A 37 22.24 -29.75 -4.82
C ASP A 37 21.63 -29.18 -6.11
N ILE A 38 21.71 -27.85 -6.30
CA ILE A 38 21.22 -27.14 -7.48
C ILE A 38 22.34 -27.04 -8.52
N GLN A 39 22.17 -27.66 -9.70
CA GLN A 39 23.10 -27.47 -10.83
C GLN A 39 22.98 -26.05 -11.38
N HIS A 40 24.06 -25.27 -11.23
CA HIS A 40 24.15 -23.91 -11.77
C HIS A 40 24.23 -23.91 -13.31
N PRO A 41 23.45 -23.09 -14.02
CA PRO A 41 23.67 -22.83 -15.43
C PRO A 41 24.94 -21.98 -15.66
N TYR A 42 25.48 -22.07 -16.88
CA TYR A 42 26.75 -21.48 -17.32
C TYR A 42 27.00 -20.03 -16.86
N THR A 43 28.18 -19.77 -16.30
CA THR A 43 28.52 -18.55 -15.53
C THR A 43 29.40 -17.53 -16.28
N SER A 44 29.42 -17.49 -17.61
CA SER A 44 30.13 -16.40 -18.31
C SER A 44 29.46 -15.95 -19.61
N VAL A 45 29.33 -14.63 -19.74
CA VAL A 45 28.82 -13.90 -20.93
C VAL A 45 29.64 -14.19 -22.18
N LYS A 46 30.88 -14.69 -22.03
CA LYS A 46 31.76 -15.10 -23.14
C LYS A 46 31.25 -16.34 -23.90
N GLY A 47 30.35 -17.14 -23.31
CA GLY A 47 29.72 -18.30 -23.95
C GLY A 47 28.45 -18.00 -24.74
N LEU A 48 27.93 -16.77 -24.69
CA LEU A 48 26.67 -16.36 -25.34
C LEU A 48 26.86 -15.47 -26.58
N LEU A 49 28.10 -15.11 -26.92
CA LEU A 49 28.43 -14.28 -28.08
C LEU A 49 29.39 -15.02 -29.01
N VAL A 50 28.83 -15.79 -29.94
CA VAL A 50 29.54 -16.12 -31.18
C VAL A 50 29.32 -14.94 -32.12
N GLN A 51 30.22 -13.96 -32.08
CA GLN A 51 30.27 -12.92 -33.12
C GLN A 51 30.72 -13.57 -34.43
N GLN A 52 29.90 -13.45 -35.47
CA GLN A 52 30.34 -13.65 -36.84
C GLN A 52 31.40 -12.59 -37.20
N PRO A 53 32.39 -12.90 -38.06
CA PRO A 53 33.37 -11.92 -38.50
C PRO A 53 32.64 -10.76 -39.17
N SER A 54 32.67 -9.59 -38.54
CA SER A 54 32.12 -8.36 -39.09
C SER A 54 33.12 -7.85 -40.13
N GLU A 55 32.64 -7.54 -41.33
CA GLU A 55 33.43 -6.92 -42.39
C GLU A 55 33.90 -5.54 -41.89
N VAL A 56 35.22 -5.29 -41.92
CA VAL A 56 35.81 -4.03 -41.44
C VAL A 56 35.60 -2.97 -42.52
N ILE A 57 34.90 -1.90 -42.14
CA ILE A 57 34.55 -0.79 -43.04
C ILE A 57 35.70 0.22 -43.04
N SER A 58 36.21 0.54 -44.23
CA SER A 58 37.27 1.52 -44.40
C SER A 58 36.71 2.94 -44.29
N VAL A 59 37.30 3.76 -43.43
CA VAL A 59 37.09 5.22 -43.36
C VAL A 59 38.24 5.88 -44.11
N THR A 60 37.95 6.42 -45.29
CA THR A 60 38.94 6.89 -46.27
C THR A 60 39.31 8.36 -46.12
N GLY A 61 38.59 9.11 -45.28
CA GLY A 61 38.80 10.53 -45.07
C GLY A 61 38.24 11.01 -43.74
N VAL A 62 38.79 12.11 -43.22
CA VAL A 62 38.21 12.87 -42.11
C VAL A 62 38.12 14.32 -42.55
N ARG A 63 36.90 14.86 -42.60
CA ARG A 63 36.63 16.24 -43.04
C ARG A 63 35.96 17.03 -41.93
N LEU A 64 36.32 18.30 -41.81
CA LEU A 64 35.71 19.22 -40.86
C LEU A 64 34.92 20.29 -41.62
N ASN A 65 33.63 20.43 -41.32
CA ASN A 65 32.81 21.53 -41.80
C ASN A 65 32.52 22.48 -40.63
N GLN A 66 32.97 23.73 -40.75
CA GLN A 66 32.86 24.73 -39.69
C GLN A 66 31.87 25.84 -40.04
N THR A 67 31.05 26.21 -39.06
CA THR A 67 30.24 27.43 -39.04
C THR A 67 30.52 28.19 -37.75
N PRO A 68 30.13 29.48 -37.60
CA PRO A 68 30.45 30.27 -36.40
C PRO A 68 30.03 29.64 -35.07
N ASN A 69 29.00 28.78 -35.05
CA ASN A 69 28.41 28.19 -33.85
C ASN A 69 28.35 26.65 -33.84
N ASN A 70 28.80 25.97 -34.90
CA ASN A 70 28.68 24.52 -35.05
C ASN A 70 29.87 23.95 -35.84
N LEU A 71 30.31 22.75 -35.48
CA LEU A 71 31.40 22.04 -36.13
C LEU A 71 30.96 20.60 -36.42
N GLU A 72 31.05 20.17 -37.68
CA GLU A 72 30.79 18.80 -38.07
C GLU A 72 32.11 18.07 -38.34
N VAL A 73 32.29 16.91 -37.71
CA VAL A 73 33.37 15.97 -38.02
C VAL A 73 32.79 14.84 -38.86
N ILE A 74 33.21 14.74 -40.12
CA ILE A 74 32.70 13.77 -41.08
C ILE A 74 33.75 12.69 -41.27
N LEU A 75 33.39 11.43 -40.98
CA LEU A 75 34.18 10.25 -41.27
C LEU A 75 33.76 9.67 -42.61
N GLU A 76 34.55 9.91 -43.65
CA GLU A 76 34.18 9.60 -45.03
C GLU A 76 34.22 8.09 -45.27
N THR A 77 33.07 7.51 -45.60
CA THR A 77 32.92 6.09 -45.94
C THR A 77 31.67 5.87 -46.79
N THR A 78 31.65 4.81 -47.61
CA THR A 78 30.51 4.44 -48.45
C THR A 78 29.47 3.57 -47.73
N ALA A 79 29.69 3.25 -46.45
CA ALA A 79 28.83 2.39 -45.64
C ALA A 79 28.59 2.98 -44.23
N SER A 80 28.26 4.27 -44.16
CA SER A 80 28.01 5.00 -42.89
C SER A 80 26.89 4.37 -42.06
N ASP A 81 25.81 3.92 -42.73
CA ASP A 81 24.66 3.22 -42.15
C ASP A 81 25.00 1.95 -41.36
N LYS A 82 26.21 1.40 -41.56
CA LYS A 82 26.71 0.21 -40.87
C LYS A 82 27.68 0.52 -39.73
N LEU A 83 28.05 1.78 -39.51
CA LEU A 83 28.90 2.21 -38.41
C LEU A 83 28.04 2.61 -37.22
N GLN A 84 28.21 1.94 -36.07
CA GLN A 84 27.53 2.32 -34.83
C GLN A 84 28.55 2.79 -33.80
N ALA A 85 28.54 4.08 -33.47
CA ALA A 85 29.44 4.65 -32.49
C ALA A 85 28.97 4.36 -31.05
N ILE A 86 29.90 3.92 -30.21
CA ILE A 86 29.74 3.78 -28.77
C ILE A 86 30.39 5.01 -28.13
N THR A 87 29.59 5.84 -27.47
CA THR A 87 30.06 7.11 -26.92
C THR A 87 30.33 7.02 -25.43
N LYS A 88 31.34 7.75 -24.96
CA LYS A 88 31.64 7.92 -23.54
C LYS A 88 32.21 9.31 -23.28
N VAL A 89 32.21 9.70 -22.01
CA VAL A 89 32.71 10.98 -21.54
C VAL A 89 33.81 10.77 -20.52
N GLU A 90 34.96 11.43 -20.71
CA GLU A 90 36.08 11.43 -19.76
C GLU A 90 36.54 12.88 -19.51
N GLY A 91 36.16 13.45 -18.37
CA GLY A 91 36.41 14.86 -18.07
C GLY A 91 35.66 15.78 -19.05
N ASN A 92 36.39 16.65 -19.76
CA ASN A 92 35.83 17.52 -20.81
C ASN A 92 35.93 16.90 -22.21
N ASN A 93 36.21 15.60 -22.31
CA ASN A 93 36.40 14.91 -23.58
C ASN A 93 35.17 14.08 -23.90
N PHE A 94 34.56 14.34 -25.06
CA PHE A 94 33.64 13.43 -25.68
C PHE A 94 34.43 12.43 -26.53
N ILE A 95 34.20 11.13 -26.33
CA ILE A 95 34.88 10.06 -27.05
C ILE A 95 33.83 9.20 -27.74
N ALA A 96 34.00 8.96 -29.04
CA ALA A 96 33.20 8.03 -29.82
C ALA A 96 34.08 6.90 -30.36
N ASP A 97 33.85 5.68 -29.89
CA ASP A 97 34.49 4.45 -30.38
C ASP A 97 33.61 3.82 -31.45
N ILE A 98 34.17 3.58 -32.63
CA ILE A 98 33.45 3.10 -33.81
C ILE A 98 33.97 1.69 -34.12
N PRO A 99 33.37 0.65 -33.53
CA PRO A 99 33.71 -0.73 -33.83
C PRO A 99 33.42 -1.06 -35.30
N ASN A 100 34.14 -2.05 -35.82
CA ASN A 100 34.10 -2.50 -37.21
C ASN A 100 34.51 -1.44 -38.24
N ALA A 101 35.22 -0.39 -37.82
CA ALA A 101 35.80 0.61 -38.70
C ALA A 101 37.33 0.56 -38.66
N GLN A 102 37.97 0.92 -39.77
CA GLN A 102 39.41 1.17 -39.82
C GLN A 102 39.69 2.46 -40.58
N LEU A 103 40.39 3.39 -39.94
CA LEU A 103 40.84 4.64 -40.54
C LEU A 103 42.01 4.34 -41.49
N SER A 104 41.85 4.70 -42.76
CA SER A 104 42.82 4.50 -43.84
C SER A 104 43.01 5.82 -44.61
N LEU A 105 43.88 6.68 -44.11
CA LEU A 105 44.16 8.00 -44.71
C LEU A 105 45.44 7.96 -45.55
N ASP A 106 45.51 8.80 -46.58
CA ASP A 106 46.71 8.98 -47.40
C ASP A 106 47.84 9.60 -46.57
N GLY A 107 48.76 8.74 -46.08
CA GLY A 107 49.92 9.14 -45.29
C GLY A 107 50.01 8.39 -43.97
N ASN A 108 49.35 8.90 -42.93
CA ASN A 108 49.26 8.30 -41.61
C ASN A 108 47.79 8.13 -41.21
N ASN A 109 47.41 6.96 -40.69
CA ASN A 109 46.05 6.63 -40.21
C ASN A 109 45.70 7.34 -38.89
N PHE A 110 45.84 8.65 -38.88
CA PHE A 110 45.69 9.54 -37.75
C PHE A 110 45.27 10.92 -38.25
N PHE A 111 44.24 11.49 -37.64
CA PHE A 111 43.80 12.87 -37.88
C PHE A 111 43.84 13.64 -36.56
N ARG A 112 44.31 14.90 -36.61
CA ARG A 112 44.29 15.82 -35.47
C ARG A 112 44.09 17.25 -35.96
N GLN A 113 43.18 17.95 -35.30
CA GLN A 113 42.96 19.38 -35.49
C GLN A 113 42.95 20.07 -34.13
N GLU A 114 43.82 21.06 -33.94
CA GLU A 114 43.83 21.91 -32.75
C GLU A 114 42.95 23.15 -32.97
N ASN A 115 42.28 23.57 -31.90
CA ASN A 115 41.39 24.75 -31.82
C ASN A 115 40.42 24.90 -33.01
N PRO A 116 39.63 23.86 -33.37
CA PRO A 116 38.75 23.92 -34.53
C PRO A 116 37.57 24.89 -34.36
N LEU A 117 37.14 25.19 -33.13
CA LEU A 117 36.04 26.09 -32.83
C LEU A 117 36.22 26.64 -31.40
N PRO A 118 35.91 27.92 -31.09
CA PRO A 118 36.03 28.44 -29.73
C PRO A 118 35.30 27.56 -28.71
N GLY A 119 35.95 27.12 -27.63
CA GLY A 119 35.37 26.14 -26.69
C GLY A 119 35.71 24.67 -26.98
N ILE A 120 36.32 24.36 -28.13
CA ILE A 120 36.92 23.05 -28.47
C ILE A 120 38.43 23.23 -28.64
N THR A 121 39.23 22.60 -27.80
CA THR A 121 40.70 22.71 -27.86
C THR A 121 41.30 21.75 -28.88
N GLU A 122 40.69 20.59 -29.11
CA GLU A 122 41.25 19.56 -29.97
C GLU A 122 40.21 18.56 -30.46
N ILE A 123 40.39 18.08 -31.70
CA ILE A 123 39.74 16.87 -32.22
C ILE A 123 40.79 15.91 -32.73
N THR A 124 40.68 14.64 -32.35
CA THR A 124 41.53 13.55 -32.88
C THR A 124 40.69 12.39 -33.40
N VAL A 125 41.14 11.75 -34.48
CA VAL A 125 40.58 10.49 -35.00
C VAL A 125 41.72 9.50 -35.18
N THR A 126 41.63 8.34 -34.54
CA THR A 126 42.72 7.36 -34.43
C THR A 126 42.21 5.94 -34.54
N ASN A 127 43.03 5.02 -35.07
CA ASN A 127 42.78 3.59 -34.91
C ASN A 127 43.21 3.15 -33.50
N GLN A 128 42.28 2.62 -32.70
CA GLN A 128 42.60 2.02 -31.39
C GLN A 128 43.14 0.60 -31.56
N ASP A 129 42.60 -0.14 -32.53
CA ASP A 129 43.07 -1.44 -32.97
C ASP A 129 42.76 -1.65 -34.47
N ILE A 130 42.84 -2.89 -34.96
CA ILE A 130 42.61 -3.21 -36.37
C ILE A 130 41.16 -3.00 -36.83
N ASN A 131 40.19 -2.93 -35.92
CA ASN A 131 38.75 -2.91 -36.19
C ASN A 131 38.02 -1.82 -35.36
N ASN A 132 38.71 -0.79 -34.86
CA ASN A 132 38.08 0.25 -34.07
C ASN A 132 38.71 1.63 -34.32
N VAL A 133 37.88 2.59 -34.73
CA VAL A 133 38.24 4.01 -34.87
C VAL A 133 37.70 4.79 -33.68
N ARG A 134 38.57 5.53 -32.99
CA ARG A 134 38.18 6.47 -31.93
C ARG A 134 38.23 7.90 -32.43
N VAL A 135 37.12 8.61 -32.29
CA VAL A 135 37.05 10.08 -32.37
C VAL A 135 37.05 10.66 -30.96
N THR A 136 37.89 11.65 -30.69
CA THR A 136 37.89 12.38 -29.42
C THR A 136 37.73 13.88 -29.69
N VAL A 137 36.80 14.52 -29.00
CA VAL A 137 36.54 15.96 -29.03
C VAL A 137 36.79 16.53 -27.63
N VAL A 138 37.80 17.38 -27.49
CA VAL A 138 38.27 17.95 -26.22
C VAL A 138 37.71 19.36 -26.07
N GLY A 139 36.95 19.61 -25.01
CA GLY A 139 36.42 20.95 -24.69
C GLY A 139 37.38 21.80 -23.84
N GLU A 140 37.36 23.12 -24.04
CA GLU A 140 38.23 24.12 -23.38
C GLU A 140 37.91 24.34 -21.88
N GLY A 141 36.79 23.81 -21.41
CA GLY A 141 36.33 23.97 -20.03
C GLY A 141 35.01 23.28 -19.70
N ASN A 142 34.21 22.98 -20.73
CA ASN A 142 32.94 22.27 -20.64
C ASN A 142 32.91 21.08 -21.61
N LEU A 143 32.08 20.07 -21.31
CA LEU A 143 31.84 18.95 -22.21
C LEU A 143 31.11 19.42 -23.49
N PRO A 144 31.65 19.17 -24.70
CA PRO A 144 30.94 19.47 -25.94
C PRO A 144 29.68 18.60 -26.11
N LYS A 145 28.58 19.21 -26.57
CA LYS A 145 27.40 18.44 -26.99
C LYS A 145 27.65 17.90 -28.39
N VAL A 146 27.57 16.58 -28.55
CA VAL A 146 27.81 15.90 -29.84
C VAL A 146 26.58 15.08 -30.22
N GLU A 147 26.07 15.30 -31.43
CA GLU A 147 25.00 14.50 -32.05
C GLU A 147 25.59 13.70 -33.21
N LEU A 148 25.19 12.43 -33.33
CA LEU A 148 25.65 11.50 -34.37
C LEU A 148 24.53 11.28 -35.39
N PHE A 149 24.85 11.40 -36.67
CA PHE A 149 23.91 11.10 -37.75
C PHE A 149 24.63 10.63 -39.01
N ASP A 150 23.95 9.82 -39.81
CA ASP A 150 24.46 9.32 -41.08
C ASP A 150 24.23 10.34 -42.20
N SER A 151 25.17 10.41 -43.14
CA SER A 151 25.05 11.20 -44.37
C SER A 151 25.51 10.39 -45.59
N GLU A 152 25.18 10.86 -46.80
CA GLU A 152 25.68 10.28 -48.06
C GLU A 152 27.22 10.33 -48.16
N GLU A 153 27.86 11.18 -47.36
CA GLU A 153 29.30 11.42 -47.38
C GLU A 153 30.04 10.65 -46.28
N GLY A 154 29.34 10.09 -45.29
CA GLY A 154 29.96 9.43 -44.14
C GLY A 154 29.18 9.54 -42.82
N LEU A 155 29.77 9.06 -41.73
CA LEU A 155 29.23 9.22 -40.37
C LEU A 155 29.61 10.61 -39.85
N VAL A 156 28.62 11.39 -39.41
CA VAL A 156 28.81 12.79 -39.00
C VAL A 156 28.66 12.93 -37.47
N LEU A 157 29.61 13.64 -36.85
CA LEU A 157 29.52 14.12 -35.48
C LEU A 157 29.29 15.63 -35.50
N GLY A 158 28.07 16.06 -35.23
CA GLY A 158 27.71 17.46 -35.05
C GLY A 158 28.05 17.94 -33.65
N VAL A 159 29.03 18.83 -33.52
CA VAL A 159 29.56 19.37 -32.27
C VAL A 159 29.06 20.80 -32.05
N THR A 160 28.28 21.01 -30.99
CA THR A 160 27.75 22.32 -30.61
C THR A 160 28.26 22.75 -29.23
N ILE A 161 28.67 24.01 -29.09
CA ILE A 161 29.10 24.57 -27.80
C ILE A 161 27.89 25.14 -27.08
N THR A 162 27.59 24.63 -25.89
CA THR A 162 26.63 25.22 -24.96
C THR A 162 27.32 26.37 -24.21
N SER A 163 26.84 27.60 -24.41
CA SER A 163 27.13 28.69 -23.47
C SER A 163 26.37 28.41 -22.17
N GLN A 164 27.08 28.27 -21.06
CA GLN A 164 26.50 27.99 -19.74
C GLN A 164 25.62 29.14 -19.24
N PRO A 165 24.42 28.86 -18.69
CA PRO A 165 23.97 29.52 -17.48
C PRO A 165 24.86 29.07 -16.32
N SER A 166 25.21 30.03 -15.47
CA SER A 166 26.05 29.91 -14.28
C SER A 166 25.61 28.83 -13.28
N SER A 167 26.60 28.07 -12.79
CA SER A 167 26.69 27.43 -11.47
C SER A 167 25.64 26.37 -11.10
N GLU A 168 26.00 25.10 -11.29
CA GLU A 168 25.39 23.96 -10.60
C GLU A 168 25.59 24.09 -9.09
N THR A 169 24.54 24.53 -8.42
CA THR A 169 24.26 24.10 -7.06
C THR A 169 24.00 22.59 -7.15
N GLN A 170 24.61 21.78 -6.26
CA GLN A 170 24.18 20.39 -6.01
C GLN A 170 22.65 20.29 -6.15
N PRO A 171 22.08 19.23 -6.74
CA PRO A 171 20.64 19.14 -6.88
C PRO A 171 20.02 19.24 -5.48
N THR A 172 19.51 20.43 -5.15
CA THR A 172 18.35 20.56 -4.30
C THR A 172 17.32 19.72 -5.00
N GLN A 173 17.04 18.57 -4.39
CA GLN A 173 15.87 17.76 -4.64
C GLN A 173 14.75 18.72 -5.09
N PRO A 174 14.29 18.66 -6.34
CA PRO A 174 13.22 19.55 -6.77
C PRO A 174 12.07 19.40 -5.77
N ASP A 175 11.40 20.49 -5.42
CA ASP A 175 10.08 20.43 -4.81
C ASP A 175 9.21 19.66 -5.80
N ILE A 176 9.17 18.33 -5.63
CA ILE A 176 8.35 17.45 -6.45
C ILE A 176 6.92 17.78 -6.01
N GLU A 177 6.21 18.49 -6.88
CA GLU A 177 4.76 18.57 -6.82
C GLU A 177 4.23 17.14 -6.69
N LEU A 178 3.71 16.81 -5.50
CA LEU A 178 3.35 15.43 -5.17
C LEU A 178 2.06 15.07 -5.89
N ILE A 179 2.19 14.31 -6.98
CA ILE A 179 1.08 13.82 -7.79
C ILE A 179 0.42 12.64 -7.10
N VAL A 180 -0.91 12.71 -6.97
CA VAL A 180 -1.77 11.69 -6.37
C VAL A 180 -2.84 11.23 -7.35
N THR A 181 -3.43 10.08 -7.05
CA THR A 181 -4.53 9.48 -7.81
C THR A 181 -5.85 9.45 -7.04
N ALA A 182 -5.97 10.27 -5.99
CA ALA A 182 -7.10 10.30 -5.06
C ALA A 182 -8.48 10.43 -5.74
N GLN A 183 -8.59 11.16 -6.85
CA GLN A 183 -9.83 11.28 -7.62
C GLN A 183 -9.86 10.39 -8.87
N LYS A 184 -9.18 9.23 -8.82
CA LYS A 184 -9.03 8.30 -9.95
C LYS A 184 -8.37 8.95 -11.18
N ARG A 185 -7.61 10.04 -10.98
CA ARG A 185 -6.84 10.79 -11.98
C ARG A 185 -5.60 11.42 -11.34
N PRO A 186 -4.49 11.61 -12.09
CA PRO A 186 -3.29 12.29 -11.58
C PRO A 186 -3.58 13.77 -11.31
N GLU A 187 -3.31 14.23 -10.09
CA GLU A 187 -3.42 15.64 -9.68
C GLU A 187 -2.41 15.95 -8.58
N ALA A 188 -1.97 17.19 -8.45
CA ALA A 188 -1.17 17.62 -7.31
C ALA A 188 -1.97 17.55 -6.00
N SER A 189 -1.36 17.08 -4.92
CA SER A 189 -2.03 16.89 -3.62
C SER A 189 -2.67 18.17 -3.05
N GLN A 190 -2.06 19.33 -3.29
CA GLN A 190 -2.58 20.66 -2.87
C GLN A 190 -3.76 21.13 -3.73
N ASP A 191 -3.94 20.56 -4.91
CA ASP A 191 -5.02 20.89 -5.83
C ASP A 191 -6.27 20.03 -5.64
N VAL A 192 -6.17 18.93 -4.90
CA VAL A 192 -7.31 18.04 -4.62
C VAL A 192 -8.24 18.67 -3.55
N PRO A 193 -9.53 18.94 -3.85
CA PRO A 193 -10.47 19.59 -2.95
C PRO A 193 -11.12 18.61 -1.96
N LEU A 194 -10.28 17.91 -1.18
CA LEU A 194 -10.69 17.02 -0.09
C LEU A 194 -9.57 16.92 0.96
N SER A 195 -9.94 16.49 2.17
CA SER A 195 -8.99 16.24 3.26
C SER A 195 -8.16 14.99 2.95
N LEU A 196 -6.90 15.22 2.58
CA LEU A 196 -6.01 14.23 2.00
C LEU A 196 -4.66 14.26 2.71
N THR A 197 -4.30 13.14 3.32
CA THR A 197 -2.93 12.89 3.77
C THR A 197 -2.19 12.10 2.69
N VAL A 198 -0.97 12.50 2.38
CA VAL A 198 -0.12 11.78 1.43
C VAL A 198 1.22 11.52 2.08
N ILE A 199 1.62 10.25 2.15
CA ILE A 199 2.88 9.82 2.72
C ILE A 199 3.77 9.33 1.58
N PRO A 200 4.76 10.13 1.13
CA PRO A 200 5.62 9.78 0.00
C PRO A 200 6.68 8.75 0.40
N GLN A 201 7.28 8.06 -0.59
CA GLN A 201 8.30 7.02 -0.38
C GLN A 201 9.41 7.40 0.62
N PRO A 202 10.06 8.58 0.56
CA PRO A 202 11.14 8.89 1.50
C PRO A 202 10.64 8.89 2.95
N GLU A 203 9.43 9.38 3.18
CA GLU A 203 8.83 9.42 4.51
C GLU A 203 8.42 8.02 4.98
N LEU A 204 7.88 7.18 4.09
CA LEU A 204 7.61 5.77 4.38
C LEU A 204 8.88 5.02 4.81
N GLU A 205 10.00 5.25 4.12
CA GLU A 205 11.29 4.64 4.43
C GLU A 205 11.88 5.17 5.76
N ASP A 206 11.83 6.49 5.99
CA ASP A 206 12.41 7.17 7.15
C ASP A 206 11.68 6.84 8.46
N ALA A 207 10.35 6.80 8.39
CA ALA A 207 9.47 6.47 9.51
C ALA A 207 9.22 4.97 9.69
N GLN A 208 9.78 4.12 8.81
CA GLN A 208 9.55 2.66 8.81
C GLN A 208 8.06 2.26 8.68
N ILE A 209 7.27 3.06 7.96
CA ILE A 209 5.85 2.82 7.75
C ILE A 209 5.68 1.62 6.80
N SER A 210 5.23 0.49 7.34
CA SER A 210 5.08 -0.76 6.58
C SER A 210 3.81 -1.55 6.91
N SER A 211 2.93 -0.98 7.72
CA SER A 211 1.63 -1.54 8.08
C SER A 211 0.53 -0.48 8.01
N LEU A 212 -0.74 -0.93 8.01
CA LEU A 212 -1.89 -0.02 8.11
C LEU A 212 -1.95 0.71 9.46
N SER A 213 -1.45 0.08 10.53
CA SER A 213 -1.29 0.72 11.84
C SER A 213 -0.35 1.92 11.75
N ASP A 214 0.80 1.76 11.09
CA ASP A 214 1.76 2.84 10.89
C ASP A 214 1.12 4.00 10.09
N ILE A 215 0.39 3.70 9.02
CA ILE A 215 -0.31 4.73 8.22
C ILE A 215 -1.30 5.52 9.08
N ALA A 216 -2.06 4.85 9.94
CA ALA A 216 -3.00 5.50 10.85
C ALA A 216 -2.30 6.44 11.84
N ASN A 217 -1.15 6.03 12.38
CA ASN A 217 -0.37 6.86 13.31
C ASN A 217 0.10 8.19 12.70
N TYR A 218 0.18 8.26 11.37
CA TYR A 218 0.59 9.46 10.62
C TYR A 218 -0.58 10.31 10.12
N THR A 219 -1.82 9.86 10.31
CA THR A 219 -3.00 10.47 9.70
C THR A 219 -3.94 11.03 10.77
N PRO A 220 -4.32 12.32 10.73
CA PRO A 220 -5.31 12.87 11.65
C PRO A 220 -6.66 12.16 11.55
N ASN A 221 -7.34 12.00 12.70
CA ASN A 221 -8.63 11.32 12.83
C ASN A 221 -8.65 9.89 12.26
N PHE A 222 -7.49 9.24 12.16
CA PHE A 222 -7.36 7.82 11.84
C PHE A 222 -6.77 7.09 13.04
N SER A 223 -7.52 6.14 13.59
CA SER A 223 -7.04 5.19 14.60
C SER A 223 -6.98 3.78 14.03
N PHE A 224 -6.00 3.00 14.47
CA PHE A 224 -5.87 1.59 14.16
C PHE A 224 -5.27 0.89 15.38
N PHE A 225 -6.05 0.01 15.99
CA PHE A 225 -5.72 -0.74 17.18
C PHE A 225 -5.70 -2.24 16.85
N PRO A 226 -4.54 -2.91 16.95
CA PRO A 226 -4.53 -4.37 16.92
C PRO A 226 -5.31 -4.90 18.13
N THR A 227 -5.84 -6.11 18.03
CA THR A 227 -6.57 -6.73 19.13
C THR A 227 -5.74 -6.77 20.42
N THR A 228 -4.44 -7.05 20.31
CA THR A 228 -3.44 -7.04 21.41
C THR A 228 -2.04 -7.07 20.79
N ALA A 229 -0.99 -6.88 21.58
CA ALA A 229 0.40 -6.84 21.15
C ALA A 229 0.75 -8.14 20.42
N GLY A 230 1.41 -8.02 19.27
CA GLY A 230 1.78 -9.17 18.45
C GLY A 230 0.62 -9.86 17.72
N SER A 231 -0.64 -9.42 17.91
CA SER A 231 -1.80 -10.04 17.27
C SER A 231 -2.18 -9.37 15.95
N SER A 232 -2.67 -10.19 15.03
CA SER A 232 -3.14 -9.77 13.70
C SER A 232 -4.48 -10.39 13.29
N ASP A 233 -5.09 -11.21 14.16
CA ASP A 233 -6.32 -11.96 13.84
C ASP A 233 -7.48 -11.02 13.51
N PHE A 234 -7.55 -9.94 14.28
CA PHE A 234 -8.50 -8.87 14.03
C PHE A 234 -7.90 -7.50 14.37
N ASN A 235 -8.29 -6.49 13.59
CA ASN A 235 -7.84 -5.11 13.76
C ASN A 235 -9.05 -4.18 13.86
N TYR A 236 -9.05 -3.33 14.88
CA TYR A 236 -10.04 -2.26 15.06
C TYR A 236 -9.50 -0.98 14.46
N TYR A 237 -10.30 -0.24 13.72
CA TYR A 237 -9.89 1.05 13.19
C TYR A 237 -11.07 1.98 13.01
N SER A 238 -10.76 3.27 12.95
CA SER A 238 -11.75 4.31 12.71
C SER A 238 -11.15 5.46 11.91
N ILE A 239 -11.90 5.97 10.93
CA ILE A 239 -11.60 7.25 10.27
C ILE A 239 -12.77 8.19 10.51
N ARG A 240 -12.48 9.43 10.95
CA ARG A 240 -13.48 10.44 11.30
C ARG A 240 -14.55 9.90 12.25
N GLY A 241 -14.16 9.05 13.21
CA GLY A 241 -15.07 8.54 14.24
C GLY A 241 -16.10 7.51 13.78
N LEU A 242 -16.03 7.04 12.53
CA LEU A 242 -16.75 5.86 12.04
C LEU A 242 -15.79 4.66 12.13
N ASN A 243 -16.20 3.58 12.80
CA ASN A 243 -15.33 2.44 13.11
C ASN A 243 -15.70 1.19 12.28
N ASN A 244 -14.89 0.14 12.39
CA ASN A 244 -15.17 -1.17 11.78
C ASN A 244 -15.66 -2.23 12.79
N PHE A 245 -16.26 -1.80 13.91
CA PHE A 245 -16.74 -2.68 14.98
C PHE A 245 -18.04 -3.44 14.58
N ASN A 246 -18.03 -4.05 13.40
CA ASN A 246 -19.08 -4.89 12.83
C ASN A 246 -18.53 -5.98 11.89
N PHE A 247 -17.45 -6.62 12.33
CA PHE A 247 -16.61 -7.52 11.53
C PHE A 247 -17.19 -8.89 11.20
N LEU A 248 -18.36 -9.25 11.74
CA LEU A 248 -18.97 -10.57 11.53
C LEU A 248 -20.15 -10.53 10.55
N ALA A 249 -20.62 -9.32 10.28
CA ALA A 249 -21.85 -9.12 9.54
C ALA A 249 -21.70 -8.11 8.41
N SER A 250 -20.76 -7.17 8.46
CA SER A 250 -20.75 -6.04 7.54
C SER A 250 -19.44 -5.84 6.81
N GLN A 251 -19.53 -5.07 5.72
CA GLN A 251 -18.40 -4.44 5.08
C GLN A 251 -17.93 -3.24 5.91
N ASP A 252 -16.63 -2.99 5.94
CA ASP A 252 -16.04 -1.95 6.78
C ASP A 252 -16.45 -0.52 6.38
N THR A 253 -16.25 0.47 7.27
CA THR A 253 -16.54 1.90 7.02
C THR A 253 -15.43 2.62 6.26
N VAL A 254 -14.28 1.97 6.10
CA VAL A 254 -13.09 2.47 5.40
C VAL A 254 -12.72 1.46 4.33
N ALA A 255 -12.45 1.95 3.12
CA ALA A 255 -12.05 1.10 2.01
C ALA A 255 -10.53 1.12 1.87
N PHE A 256 -9.91 -0.06 1.88
CA PHE A 256 -8.48 -0.20 1.67
C PHE A 256 -8.22 -0.67 0.24
N TYR A 257 -7.27 -0.04 -0.43
CA TYR A 257 -6.82 -0.43 -1.76
C TYR A 257 -5.31 -0.64 -1.76
N VAL A 258 -4.87 -1.71 -2.41
CA VAL A 258 -3.45 -1.92 -2.76
C VAL A 258 -3.38 -2.08 -4.26
N ASP A 259 -2.73 -1.15 -4.95
CA ASP A 259 -2.62 -1.12 -6.42
C ASP A 259 -3.99 -1.26 -7.12
N ASP A 260 -4.96 -0.43 -6.73
CA ASP A 260 -6.35 -0.45 -7.21
C ASP A 260 -7.17 -1.71 -6.84
N VAL A 261 -6.63 -2.67 -6.07
CA VAL A 261 -7.37 -3.86 -5.61
C VAL A 261 -7.98 -3.64 -4.22
N PRO A 262 -9.31 -3.80 -4.04
CA PRO A 262 -9.95 -3.53 -2.75
C PRO A 262 -9.74 -4.65 -1.73
N PHE A 263 -9.61 -4.24 -0.47
CA PHE A 263 -9.65 -5.07 0.73
C PHE A 263 -10.82 -4.64 1.60
N ASP A 264 -11.75 -5.57 1.84
CA ASP A 264 -13.11 -5.30 2.34
C ASP A 264 -13.50 -6.12 3.59
N TYR A 265 -12.51 -6.69 4.28
CA TYR A 265 -12.71 -7.44 5.51
C TYR A 265 -11.54 -7.18 6.47
N GLY A 266 -11.83 -6.64 7.66
CA GLY A 266 -10.85 -6.29 8.69
C GLY A 266 -9.89 -7.42 9.09
N GLY A 267 -10.35 -8.68 9.06
CA GLY A 267 -9.50 -9.85 9.31
C GLY A 267 -8.52 -10.19 8.17
N PHE A 268 -8.58 -9.50 7.03
CA PHE A 268 -7.62 -9.64 5.92
C PHE A 268 -6.66 -8.46 5.80
N LEU A 269 -6.62 -7.57 6.80
CA LEU A 269 -5.87 -6.32 6.78
C LEU A 269 -4.46 -6.42 7.42
N ASP A 270 -4.03 -7.61 7.86
CA ASP A 270 -2.63 -7.87 8.23
C ASP A 270 -1.75 -8.02 6.98
N LEU A 271 -1.67 -6.94 6.20
CA LEU A 271 -0.87 -6.86 4.99
C LEU A 271 0.49 -6.29 5.34
N ASN A 272 1.54 -6.97 4.93
CA ASN A 272 2.88 -6.42 4.98
C ASN A 272 3.10 -5.54 3.74
N LEU A 273 3.10 -4.22 3.94
CA LEU A 273 3.19 -3.28 2.85
C LEU A 273 4.65 -3.11 2.45
N ILE A 274 5.00 -3.60 1.26
CA ILE A 274 6.38 -3.59 0.75
C ILE A 274 6.55 -2.70 -0.47
N ASP A 275 7.77 -2.20 -0.67
CA ASP A 275 8.21 -1.53 -1.90
C ASP A 275 7.20 -0.48 -2.42
N LEU A 276 6.89 0.46 -1.52
CA LEU A 276 5.84 1.45 -1.69
C LEU A 276 6.36 2.73 -2.35
N GLU A 277 5.57 3.30 -3.25
CA GLU A 277 5.81 4.63 -3.82
C GLU A 277 5.21 5.71 -2.92
N ARG A 278 3.98 5.48 -2.47
CA ARG A 278 3.26 6.40 -1.59
C ARG A 278 2.02 5.75 -1.00
N VAL A 279 1.48 6.38 0.02
CA VAL A 279 0.15 6.11 0.58
C VAL A 279 -0.68 7.38 0.50
N GLU A 280 -1.94 7.24 0.08
CA GLU A 280 -2.93 8.32 0.01
C GLU A 280 -4.08 7.97 0.98
N VAL A 281 -4.37 8.83 1.96
CA VAL A 281 -5.51 8.65 2.87
C VAL A 281 -6.53 9.77 2.66
N LEU A 282 -7.65 9.41 2.05
CA LEU A 282 -8.77 10.30 1.74
C LEU A 282 -9.77 10.19 2.90
N ARG A 283 -10.00 11.29 3.61
CA ARG A 283 -10.92 11.32 4.74
C ARG A 283 -12.31 11.81 4.30
N GLY A 284 -13.35 11.21 4.89
CA GLY A 284 -14.75 11.46 4.54
C GLY A 284 -15.26 10.62 3.38
N PRO A 285 -16.57 10.73 3.05
CA PRO A 285 -17.19 9.84 2.08
C PRO A 285 -16.55 9.89 0.69
N GLN A 286 -16.13 8.73 0.19
CA GLN A 286 -15.59 8.55 -1.17
C GLN A 286 -16.44 7.61 -2.03
N SER A 287 -17.67 7.34 -1.58
CA SER A 287 -18.51 6.29 -2.17
C SER A 287 -18.92 6.57 -3.62
N THR A 288 -18.92 7.83 -4.07
CA THR A 288 -19.19 8.16 -5.48
C THR A 288 -18.13 7.59 -6.43
N LEU A 289 -16.84 7.62 -6.09
CA LEU A 289 -15.77 7.14 -6.97
C LEU A 289 -15.28 5.73 -6.63
N TYR A 290 -15.28 5.36 -5.35
CA TYR A 290 -14.75 4.08 -4.88
C TYR A 290 -15.85 3.05 -4.59
N GLY A 291 -17.11 3.48 -4.45
CA GLY A 291 -18.24 2.61 -4.14
C GLY A 291 -18.39 2.32 -2.64
N ARG A 292 -19.01 1.19 -2.33
CA ARG A 292 -19.23 0.71 -0.95
C ARG A 292 -17.98 0.72 -0.06
N SER A 293 -18.23 0.63 1.24
CA SER A 293 -17.21 0.56 2.30
C SER A 293 -16.36 1.82 2.47
N SER A 294 -16.79 2.97 1.96
CA SER A 294 -16.02 4.21 2.04
C SER A 294 -16.73 5.44 2.65
N PRO A 295 -17.73 5.31 3.57
CA PRO A 295 -18.32 6.48 4.22
C PRO A 295 -17.33 7.22 5.15
N GLY A 296 -16.41 6.52 5.81
CA GLY A 296 -15.38 7.12 6.65
C GLY A 296 -14.17 7.63 5.87
N GLY A 297 -13.80 6.92 4.80
CA GLY A 297 -12.65 7.29 3.96
C GLY A 297 -12.12 6.15 3.09
N VAL A 298 -10.99 6.43 2.43
CA VAL A 298 -10.24 5.47 1.61
C VAL A 298 -8.77 5.55 1.98
N VAL A 299 -8.13 4.40 2.18
CA VAL A 299 -6.67 4.26 2.28
C VAL A 299 -6.19 3.58 1.00
N ASN A 300 -5.45 4.30 0.16
CA ASN A 300 -4.95 3.83 -1.12
C ASN A 300 -3.42 3.69 -1.05
N VAL A 301 -2.94 2.45 -1.15
CA VAL A 301 -1.53 2.08 -1.10
C VAL A 301 -1.04 1.84 -2.52
N ILE A 302 0.01 2.56 -2.92
CA ILE A 302 0.57 2.51 -4.27
C ILE A 302 1.99 1.97 -4.20
N SER A 303 2.22 0.86 -4.90
CA SER A 303 3.54 0.26 -5.05
C SER A 303 4.42 1.04 -6.03
N ARG A 304 5.74 0.92 -5.87
CA ARG A 304 6.69 1.48 -6.84
C ARG A 304 6.52 0.79 -8.20
N PRO A 305 6.39 1.54 -9.30
CA PRO A 305 6.30 0.93 -10.62
C PRO A 305 7.67 0.34 -11.05
N PRO A 306 7.67 -0.58 -12.03
CA PRO A 306 8.89 -0.96 -12.73
C PRO A 306 9.62 0.26 -13.33
N SER A 307 10.93 0.30 -13.10
CA SER A 307 11.86 1.33 -13.58
C SER A 307 12.59 0.88 -14.84
N ASN A 308 12.90 1.82 -15.73
CA ASN A 308 13.74 1.58 -16.90
C ASN A 308 15.24 1.53 -16.55
N GLN A 309 15.61 1.94 -15.34
CA GLN A 309 16.99 1.88 -14.85
C GLN A 309 17.14 0.70 -13.88
N PRO A 310 18.30 0.02 -13.88
CA PRO A 310 18.60 -0.99 -12.88
C PRO A 310 18.52 -0.38 -11.47
N GLU A 311 17.73 -0.98 -10.60
CA GLU A 311 17.63 -0.63 -9.20
C GLU A 311 17.73 -1.90 -8.36
N PHE A 312 18.65 -1.93 -7.39
CA PHE A 312 18.67 -2.98 -6.38
C PHE A 312 18.67 -2.38 -4.98
N LYS A 313 17.70 -2.79 -4.16
CA LYS A 313 17.62 -2.41 -2.74
C LYS A 313 17.64 -3.66 -1.88
N ILE A 314 18.42 -3.61 -0.80
CA ILE A 314 18.43 -4.63 0.24
C ILE A 314 18.41 -3.98 1.62
N GLY A 315 17.67 -4.55 2.54
CA GLY A 315 17.62 -4.13 3.93
C GLY A 315 17.57 -5.32 4.86
N ALA A 316 18.18 -5.17 6.02
CA ALA A 316 18.10 -6.13 7.11
C ALA A 316 17.93 -5.40 8.44
N SER A 317 17.13 -5.94 9.35
CA SER A 317 17.07 -5.45 10.73
C SER A 317 17.05 -6.59 11.73
N TYR A 318 17.60 -6.32 12.91
CA TYR A 318 17.58 -7.21 14.06
C TYR A 318 17.36 -6.40 15.34
N GLY A 319 16.51 -6.89 16.23
CA GLY A 319 16.18 -6.19 17.46
C GLY A 319 15.80 -7.10 18.62
N ASN A 320 15.31 -6.50 19.71
CA ASN A 320 14.77 -7.25 20.83
C ASN A 320 13.53 -8.08 20.43
N TYR A 321 13.16 -9.02 21.31
CA TYR A 321 12.21 -10.11 21.01
C TYR A 321 12.63 -10.91 19.77
N ASN A 322 13.94 -11.01 19.54
CA ASN A 322 14.50 -11.75 18.41
C ASN A 322 13.89 -11.31 17.06
N SER A 323 13.52 -10.04 16.95
CA SER A 323 12.92 -9.48 15.73
C SER A 323 13.92 -9.51 14.59
N ARG A 324 13.47 -9.95 13.42
CA ARG A 324 14.26 -10.17 12.22
C ARG A 324 13.47 -9.66 11.03
N GLU A 325 14.07 -8.81 10.22
CA GLU A 325 13.50 -8.39 8.95
C GLU A 325 14.57 -8.47 7.87
N VAL A 326 14.22 -9.03 6.71
CA VAL A 326 15.04 -8.97 5.51
C VAL A 326 14.14 -8.55 4.36
N GLN A 327 14.50 -7.46 3.68
CA GLN A 327 13.77 -6.95 2.52
C GLN A 327 14.70 -6.85 1.31
N LEU A 328 14.15 -7.13 0.14
CA LEU A 328 14.81 -7.00 -1.16
C LEU A 328 13.85 -6.38 -2.17
N SER A 329 14.39 -5.55 -3.06
CA SER A 329 13.68 -5.05 -4.23
C SER A 329 14.65 -4.92 -5.40
N LEU A 330 14.19 -5.33 -6.57
CA LEU A 330 14.93 -5.33 -7.83
C LEU A 330 14.01 -4.80 -8.93
N SER A 331 14.53 -3.91 -9.77
CA SER A 331 13.83 -3.44 -10.96
C SER A 331 14.81 -3.25 -12.10
N ASP A 332 14.37 -3.52 -13.33
CA ASP A 332 15.16 -3.24 -14.54
C ASP A 332 14.26 -3.26 -15.80
N ALA A 333 14.78 -2.71 -16.89
CA ALA A 333 14.20 -2.84 -18.23
C ALA A 333 14.60 -4.17 -18.88
N VAL A 334 13.62 -4.95 -19.33
CA VAL A 334 13.85 -6.06 -20.28
C VAL A 334 14.07 -5.51 -21.68
N ILE A 335 13.27 -4.52 -22.07
CA ILE A 335 13.39 -3.74 -23.31
C ILE A 335 13.32 -2.27 -22.90
N PRO A 336 14.40 -1.49 -23.07
CA PRO A 336 14.41 -0.08 -22.67
C PRO A 336 13.19 0.67 -23.19
N ASP A 337 12.56 1.43 -22.30
CA ASP A 337 11.39 2.30 -22.54
C ASP A 337 10.11 1.59 -23.01
N GLN A 338 10.12 0.26 -23.12
CA GLN A 338 8.97 -0.52 -23.57
C GLN A 338 8.54 -1.60 -22.59
N LEU A 339 9.47 -2.29 -21.93
CA LEU A 339 9.15 -3.42 -21.07
C LEU A 339 10.07 -3.43 -19.86
N ALA A 340 9.51 -3.17 -18.69
CA ALA A 340 10.22 -3.19 -17.43
C ALA A 340 9.57 -4.16 -16.43
N PHE A 341 10.36 -4.66 -15.50
CA PHE A 341 9.88 -5.53 -14.42
C PHE A 341 10.32 -5.02 -13.06
N ARG A 342 9.59 -5.44 -12.02
CA ARG A 342 9.96 -5.22 -10.62
C ARG A 342 9.64 -6.43 -9.78
N LEU A 343 10.55 -6.80 -8.89
CA LEU A 343 10.41 -7.88 -7.92
C LEU A 343 10.72 -7.32 -6.54
N ALA A 344 9.88 -7.60 -5.56
CA ALA A 344 10.13 -7.24 -4.17
C ALA A 344 9.73 -8.37 -3.24
N GLY A 345 10.44 -8.49 -2.12
CA GLY A 345 10.13 -9.47 -1.10
C GLY A 345 10.57 -9.00 0.28
N VAL A 346 9.84 -9.43 1.30
CA VAL A 346 10.23 -9.24 2.70
C VAL A 346 9.91 -10.50 3.49
N TYR A 347 10.80 -10.81 4.43
CA TYR A 347 10.54 -11.74 5.52
C TYR A 347 10.63 -10.98 6.84
N LYS A 348 9.62 -11.11 7.69
CA LYS A 348 9.58 -10.56 9.05
C LYS A 348 9.29 -11.68 10.03
N ALA A 349 10.03 -11.74 11.14
CA ALA A 349 9.71 -12.64 12.23
C ALA A 349 10.06 -12.02 13.59
N GLN A 350 9.32 -12.36 14.63
CA GLN A 350 9.53 -11.87 16.00
C GLN A 350 8.95 -12.87 17.01
N ASP A 351 9.60 -12.99 18.17
CA ASP A 351 9.07 -13.76 19.29
C ASP A 351 7.93 -12.96 19.96
N GLY A 352 7.07 -13.64 20.73
CA GLY A 352 5.92 -13.01 21.37
C GLY A 352 6.26 -12.05 22.52
N PHE A 353 5.29 -11.19 22.88
CA PHE A 353 5.43 -10.24 23.99
C PHE A 353 5.00 -10.79 25.34
N PHE A 354 4.22 -11.87 25.36
CA PHE A 354 3.63 -12.42 26.57
C PHE A 354 4.41 -13.64 27.04
N ASP A 355 4.71 -13.72 28.32
CA ASP A 355 5.28 -14.90 28.97
C ASP A 355 4.16 -15.81 29.46
N ASN A 356 4.13 -17.06 29.00
CA ASN A 356 3.17 -18.05 29.45
C ASN A 356 3.81 -18.99 30.47
N VAL A 357 3.57 -18.71 31.75
CA VAL A 357 4.15 -19.47 32.87
C VAL A 357 3.66 -20.91 32.98
N LEU A 358 2.55 -21.24 32.32
CA LEU A 358 2.01 -22.61 32.31
C LEU A 358 2.68 -23.46 31.22
N LEU A 359 2.97 -22.86 30.06
CA LEU A 359 3.64 -23.51 28.94
C LEU A 359 5.18 -23.38 28.97
N ASP A 360 5.71 -22.59 29.90
CA ASP A 360 7.14 -22.27 30.04
C ASP A 360 7.75 -21.70 28.75
N ARG A 361 7.02 -20.78 28.10
CA ARG A 361 7.45 -20.11 26.86
C ARG A 361 6.76 -18.78 26.61
N GLN A 362 7.35 -17.98 25.71
CA GLN A 362 6.69 -16.80 25.15
C GLN A 362 5.61 -17.20 24.13
N VAL A 363 4.53 -16.42 24.07
CA VAL A 363 3.39 -16.62 23.15
C VAL A 363 3.05 -15.34 22.40
N GLY A 364 2.46 -15.48 21.22
CA GLY A 364 2.20 -14.36 20.30
C GLY A 364 3.34 -14.09 19.31
N GLU A 365 4.13 -15.12 18.98
CA GLU A 365 5.15 -15.06 17.92
C GLU A 365 4.57 -14.67 16.55
N ARG A 366 5.37 -14.08 15.68
CA ARG A 366 4.97 -13.67 14.33
C ARG A 366 5.97 -14.12 13.29
N SER A 367 5.48 -14.56 12.13
CA SER A 367 6.27 -14.86 10.95
C SER A 367 5.48 -14.49 9.70
N GLN A 368 6.02 -13.60 8.88
CA GLN A 368 5.38 -13.11 7.66
C GLN A 368 6.36 -13.18 6.50
N LEU A 369 5.92 -13.77 5.40
CA LEU A 369 6.64 -13.77 4.12
C LEU A 369 5.74 -13.12 3.07
N THR A 370 6.24 -12.08 2.44
CA THR A 370 5.48 -11.32 1.44
C THR A 370 6.32 -11.09 0.20
N GLY A 371 5.72 -11.27 -0.97
CA GLY A 371 6.36 -11.09 -2.26
C GLY A 371 5.47 -10.33 -3.24
N ARG A 372 6.09 -9.52 -4.09
CA ARG A 372 5.44 -8.81 -5.19
C ARG A 372 6.24 -8.99 -6.48
N ALA A 373 5.54 -9.19 -7.59
CA ALA A 373 6.12 -9.15 -8.92
C ALA A 373 5.25 -8.27 -9.84
N GLN A 374 5.90 -7.46 -10.66
CA GLN A 374 5.25 -6.53 -11.57
C GLN A 374 5.93 -6.51 -12.93
N ILE A 375 5.13 -6.31 -13.97
CA ILE A 375 5.57 -6.04 -15.33
C ILE A 375 4.83 -4.80 -15.82
N LEU A 376 5.55 -3.89 -16.46
CA LEU A 376 5.00 -2.72 -17.15
C LEU A 376 5.43 -2.80 -18.62
N TRP A 377 4.44 -2.78 -19.51
CA TRP A 377 4.61 -2.79 -20.94
C TRP A 377 4.01 -1.52 -21.56
N THR A 378 4.87 -0.73 -22.21
CA THR A 378 4.58 0.52 -22.90
C THR A 378 4.88 0.37 -24.39
N PRO A 379 4.02 -0.33 -25.16
CA PRO A 379 4.29 -0.59 -26.59
C PRO A 379 4.38 0.69 -27.42
N THR A 380 3.66 1.74 -27.01
CA THR A 380 3.78 3.11 -27.51
C THR A 380 3.64 4.07 -26.32
N PRO A 381 3.97 5.37 -26.47
CA PRO A 381 3.80 6.36 -25.40
C PRO A 381 2.36 6.50 -24.87
N ASP A 382 1.36 6.18 -25.70
CA ASP A 382 -0.05 6.30 -25.33
C ASP A 382 -0.56 5.09 -24.55
N TRP A 383 0.11 3.93 -24.60
CA TRP A 383 -0.39 2.69 -23.99
C TRP A 383 0.46 2.29 -22.80
N ASN A 384 -0.21 1.97 -21.68
CA ASN A 384 0.41 1.44 -20.47
C ASN A 384 -0.32 0.16 -20.07
N VAL A 385 0.35 -0.99 -20.15
CA VAL A 385 -0.20 -2.29 -19.74
C VAL A 385 0.64 -2.81 -18.58
N SER A 386 0.06 -2.90 -17.39
CA SER A 386 0.75 -3.42 -16.21
C SER A 386 0.05 -4.65 -15.66
N PHE A 387 0.85 -5.65 -15.30
CA PHE A 387 0.40 -6.80 -14.51
C PHE A 387 1.13 -6.79 -13.18
N ASN A 388 0.39 -6.86 -12.08
CA ASN A 388 0.92 -6.92 -10.72
C ASN A 388 0.37 -8.13 -9.98
N THR A 389 1.25 -8.84 -9.29
CA THR A 389 0.88 -9.91 -8.36
C THR A 389 1.53 -9.67 -7.01
N TYR A 390 0.77 -9.91 -5.95
CA TYR A 390 1.18 -9.78 -4.56
C TYR A 390 0.75 -11.05 -3.83
N ALA A 391 1.63 -11.66 -3.04
CA ALA A 391 1.28 -12.74 -2.15
C ALA A 391 1.86 -12.53 -0.77
N SER A 392 1.13 -12.93 0.26
CA SER A 392 1.55 -12.91 1.65
C SER A 392 1.16 -14.22 2.31
N ASP A 393 2.03 -14.73 3.16
CA ASP A 393 1.79 -15.84 4.06
C ASP A 393 2.20 -15.40 5.46
N ASN A 394 1.25 -15.41 6.38
CA ASN A 394 1.41 -14.99 7.76
C ASN A 394 1.09 -16.19 8.66
N ASP A 395 2.02 -16.54 9.53
CA ASP A 395 1.88 -17.55 10.59
C ASP A 395 2.21 -16.88 11.92
N ASN A 396 1.17 -16.51 12.67
CA ASN A 396 1.27 -15.76 13.90
C ASN A 396 0.62 -16.54 15.05
N GLY A 397 1.00 -16.23 16.29
CA GLY A 397 0.32 -16.71 17.49
C GLY A 397 -1.09 -16.11 17.60
N ASN A 398 -1.95 -16.74 18.40
CA ASN A 398 -3.28 -16.20 18.66
C ASN A 398 -3.22 -14.88 19.45
N PRO A 399 -4.27 -14.05 19.36
CA PRO A 399 -4.44 -12.94 20.29
C PRO A 399 -4.38 -13.42 21.74
N THR A 400 -3.49 -12.82 22.53
CA THR A 400 -3.34 -13.05 23.98
C THR A 400 -3.97 -11.90 24.76
N PHE A 401 -4.95 -12.23 25.59
CA PHE A 401 -5.62 -11.28 26.49
C PHE A 401 -5.29 -11.57 27.95
N ASN A 402 -5.37 -10.55 28.79
CA ASN A 402 -5.23 -10.68 30.23
C ASN A 402 -6.20 -9.75 30.96
N ARG A 403 -6.36 -9.93 32.27
CA ARG A 403 -7.13 -9.00 33.10
C ARG A 403 -6.46 -7.64 33.08
N ARG A 404 -7.26 -6.58 32.89
CA ARG A 404 -6.76 -5.19 32.87
C ARG A 404 -5.90 -4.83 34.10
N ASN A 405 -6.28 -5.36 35.26
CA ASN A 405 -5.64 -5.05 36.55
C ASN A 405 -4.73 -6.21 37.04
N ALA A 406 -4.26 -7.08 36.14
CA ALA A 406 -3.27 -8.10 36.50
C ALA A 406 -1.98 -7.45 37.04
N PRO A 407 -1.26 -8.08 37.99
CA PRO A 407 0.00 -7.54 38.51
C PRO A 407 1.06 -7.33 37.42
N ASP A 408 1.20 -8.30 36.51
CA ASP A 408 1.89 -8.14 35.23
C ASP A 408 0.92 -8.50 34.10
N PRO A 409 0.51 -7.53 33.26
CA PRO A 409 -0.40 -7.80 32.16
C PRO A 409 0.22 -8.67 31.04
N PHE A 410 1.54 -8.79 30.99
CA PHE A 410 2.26 -9.59 29.99
C PHE A 410 2.66 -10.99 30.49
N GLU A 411 2.25 -11.36 31.71
CA GLU A 411 2.37 -12.72 32.22
C GLU A 411 1.00 -13.42 32.19
N VAL A 412 0.89 -14.53 31.47
CA VAL A 412 -0.35 -15.30 31.28
C VAL A 412 -0.18 -16.77 31.66
N SER A 413 -1.29 -17.47 31.87
CA SER A 413 -1.29 -18.90 32.22
C SER A 413 -2.29 -19.66 31.36
N GLN A 414 -2.11 -19.58 30.05
CA GLN A 414 -3.02 -20.19 29.08
C GLN A 414 -2.66 -21.65 28.84
N GLU A 415 -3.64 -22.54 28.88
CA GLU A 415 -3.45 -23.98 28.62
C GLU A 415 -3.32 -24.30 27.13
N VAL A 416 -3.92 -23.48 26.28
CA VAL A 416 -3.96 -23.69 24.83
C VAL A 416 -3.16 -22.59 24.15
N ASP A 417 -2.18 -23.02 23.37
CA ASP A 417 -1.46 -22.15 22.47
C ASP A 417 -2.11 -22.18 21.10
N GLY A 418 -2.73 -21.06 20.74
CA GLY A 418 -3.46 -20.92 19.50
C GLY A 418 -2.57 -20.42 18.36
N PHE A 419 -3.18 -20.19 17.21
CA PHE A 419 -2.51 -19.58 16.06
C PHE A 419 -3.48 -18.75 15.24
N TYR A 420 -2.94 -17.84 14.45
CA TYR A 420 -3.61 -17.13 13.39
C TYR A 420 -2.76 -17.23 12.11
N ARG A 421 -3.34 -17.86 11.10
CA ARG A 421 -2.72 -18.02 9.78
C ARG A 421 -3.55 -17.30 8.74
N LEU A 422 -2.89 -16.47 7.95
CA LEU A 422 -3.49 -15.74 6.84
C LEU A 422 -2.59 -15.87 5.61
N SER A 423 -3.13 -16.46 4.55
CA SER A 423 -2.50 -16.42 3.23
C SER A 423 -3.38 -15.64 2.27
N SER A 424 -2.77 -14.75 1.50
CA SER A 424 -3.48 -13.98 0.48
C SER A 424 -2.64 -13.86 -0.78
N ASN A 425 -3.32 -13.82 -1.91
CA ASN A 425 -2.70 -13.58 -3.19
C ASN A 425 -3.65 -12.76 -4.06
N THR A 426 -3.07 -11.76 -4.70
CA THR A 426 -3.76 -10.79 -5.51
C THR A 426 -3.08 -10.73 -6.85
N GLN A 427 -3.87 -10.75 -7.93
CA GLN A 427 -3.41 -10.47 -9.29
C GLN A 427 -4.25 -9.31 -9.84
N ALA A 428 -3.61 -8.35 -10.50
CA ALA A 428 -4.32 -7.33 -11.24
C ALA A 428 -3.65 -7.06 -12.59
N LEU A 429 -4.49 -6.84 -13.60
CA LEU A 429 -4.12 -6.39 -14.93
C LEU A 429 -4.75 -5.02 -15.14
N LYS A 430 -3.92 -4.03 -15.43
CA LYS A 430 -4.34 -2.67 -15.73
C LYS A 430 -3.88 -2.30 -17.14
N ILE A 431 -4.84 -1.84 -17.94
CA ILE A 431 -4.62 -1.37 -19.31
C ILE A 431 -5.06 0.09 -19.37
N GLY A 432 -4.10 0.98 -19.54
CA GLY A 432 -4.31 2.41 -19.73
C GLY A 432 -4.03 2.83 -21.18
N TYR A 433 -4.88 3.71 -21.69
CA TYR A 433 -4.69 4.42 -22.95
C TYR A 433 -4.77 5.93 -22.67
N ASN A 434 -3.74 6.67 -23.05
CA ASN A 434 -3.59 8.10 -22.85
C ASN A 434 -3.47 8.82 -24.20
N GLY A 435 -4.57 8.84 -24.95
CA GLY A 435 -4.62 9.55 -26.23
C GLY A 435 -4.88 11.05 -26.07
N SER A 436 -4.61 11.81 -27.14
CA SER A 436 -4.86 13.25 -27.19
C SER A 436 -6.35 13.64 -27.09
N GLY A 437 -7.25 12.75 -27.53
CA GLY A 437 -8.69 12.98 -27.55
C GLY A 437 -9.46 12.38 -26.37
N LEU A 438 -8.93 11.34 -25.73
CA LEU A 438 -9.54 10.68 -24.57
C LEU A 438 -8.52 9.87 -23.79
N ARG A 439 -8.81 9.61 -22.52
CA ARG A 439 -8.12 8.59 -21.72
C ARG A 439 -9.07 7.44 -21.39
N ALA A 440 -8.56 6.22 -21.41
CA ALA A 440 -9.30 5.03 -21.04
C ALA A 440 -8.47 4.18 -20.07
N THR A 441 -9.13 3.54 -19.11
CA THR A 441 -8.46 2.60 -18.21
C THR A 441 -9.36 1.41 -17.93
N SER A 442 -8.83 0.20 -18.09
CA SER A 442 -9.45 -1.05 -17.66
C SER A 442 -8.60 -1.65 -16.55
N ILE A 443 -9.22 -2.08 -15.46
CA ILE A 443 -8.56 -2.81 -14.37
C ILE A 443 -9.37 -4.08 -14.12
N THR A 444 -8.72 -5.23 -14.25
CA THR A 444 -9.26 -6.53 -13.87
C THR A 444 -8.43 -7.05 -12.71
N ALA A 445 -9.06 -7.41 -11.59
CA ALA A 445 -8.35 -7.98 -10.46
C ALA A 445 -9.01 -9.23 -9.92
N ARG A 446 -8.19 -10.11 -9.35
CA ARG A 446 -8.59 -11.28 -8.59
C ARG A 446 -7.81 -11.31 -7.29
N ARG A 447 -8.48 -11.64 -6.19
CA ARG A 447 -7.82 -11.94 -4.92
C ARG A 447 -8.36 -13.23 -4.33
N PHE A 448 -7.48 -14.07 -3.82
CA PHE A 448 -7.82 -15.21 -2.99
C PHE A 448 -7.21 -15.04 -1.61
N THR A 449 -7.99 -15.37 -0.58
CA THR A 449 -7.55 -15.29 0.81
C THR A 449 -8.04 -16.51 1.56
N ASN A 450 -7.15 -17.11 2.35
CA ASN A 450 -7.45 -18.19 3.29
C ASN A 450 -7.00 -17.77 4.68
N GLN A 451 -7.88 -17.93 5.65
CA GLN A 451 -7.64 -17.68 7.06
C GLN A 451 -7.91 -18.96 7.85
N SER A 452 -7.03 -19.27 8.80
CA SER A 452 -7.25 -20.31 9.81
C SER A 452 -6.78 -19.80 11.17
N THR A 453 -7.71 -19.75 12.12
CA THR A 453 -7.48 -19.30 13.49
C THR A 453 -7.85 -20.41 14.47
N LEU A 454 -7.02 -20.61 15.49
CA LEU A 454 -7.35 -21.34 16.71
C LEU A 454 -7.08 -20.42 17.89
N VAL A 455 -8.07 -20.19 18.74
CA VAL A 455 -7.96 -19.32 19.92
C VAL A 455 -8.40 -20.12 21.15
N GLY A 456 -7.57 -20.14 22.20
CA GLY A 456 -7.98 -20.65 23.51
C GLY A 456 -8.81 -19.63 24.28
N ASP A 457 -9.44 -20.02 25.37
CA ASP A 457 -10.21 -19.11 26.22
C ASP A 457 -9.37 -18.05 26.95
N ASN A 458 -8.04 -18.19 26.96
CA ASN A 458 -7.07 -17.31 27.62
C ASN A 458 -7.16 -17.33 29.16
N PHE A 459 -7.81 -18.34 29.77
CA PHE A 459 -7.93 -18.49 31.22
C PHE A 459 -7.34 -19.82 31.71
N VAL A 460 -7.26 -19.97 33.04
CA VAL A 460 -6.93 -21.24 33.70
C VAL A 460 -8.18 -22.12 33.68
N GLY A 461 -8.08 -23.35 33.18
CA GLY A 461 -9.15 -24.35 33.18
C GLY A 461 -9.77 -24.72 31.81
N ASP A 462 -9.14 -24.38 30.67
CA ASP A 462 -9.52 -24.78 29.30
C ASP A 462 -11.03 -25.06 29.13
N LEU A 463 -11.84 -24.00 29.18
CA LEU A 463 -13.29 -24.05 29.11
C LEU A 463 -13.75 -24.21 27.66
N LEU A 464 -13.20 -23.39 26.78
CA LEU A 464 -13.59 -23.36 25.39
C LEU A 464 -12.42 -23.02 24.46
N ARG A 465 -12.54 -23.48 23.22
CA ARG A 465 -11.63 -23.13 22.13
C ARG A 465 -12.44 -22.66 20.95
N GLN A 466 -11.96 -21.65 20.26
CA GLN A 466 -12.59 -21.16 19.05
C GLN A 466 -11.75 -21.55 17.83
N ASN A 467 -12.38 -22.15 16.83
CA ASN A 467 -11.77 -22.43 15.54
C ASN A 467 -12.48 -21.63 14.45
N ILE A 468 -11.72 -20.90 13.62
CA ILE A 468 -12.25 -20.13 12.50
C ILE A 468 -11.48 -20.49 11.24
N GLY A 469 -12.17 -20.93 10.20
CA GLY A 469 -11.64 -21.21 8.88
C GLY A 469 -12.44 -20.46 7.82
N ILE A 470 -11.81 -19.53 7.11
CA ILE A 470 -12.46 -18.68 6.11
C ILE A 470 -11.71 -18.78 4.79
N ASN A 471 -12.44 -18.98 3.70
CA ASN A 471 -11.96 -18.84 2.33
C ASN A 471 -12.72 -17.69 1.65
N SER A 472 -12.00 -16.81 0.96
CA SER A 472 -12.63 -15.77 0.15
C SER A 472 -11.99 -15.66 -1.23
N THR A 473 -12.83 -15.53 -2.25
CA THR A 473 -12.43 -15.18 -3.61
C THR A 473 -13.14 -13.90 -4.03
N LEU A 474 -12.38 -12.93 -4.52
CA LEU A 474 -12.86 -11.67 -5.04
C LEU A 474 -12.45 -11.53 -6.50
N TRP A 475 -13.37 -11.09 -7.34
CA TRP A 475 -13.15 -10.67 -8.71
C TRP A 475 -13.69 -9.26 -8.90
N THR A 476 -12.91 -8.37 -9.52
CA THR A 476 -13.34 -7.02 -9.86
C THR A 476 -13.00 -6.66 -11.30
N GLN A 477 -13.84 -5.83 -11.90
CA GLN A 477 -13.61 -5.19 -13.19
C GLN A 477 -14.04 -3.73 -13.11
N GLU A 478 -13.10 -2.81 -13.32
CA GLU A 478 -13.37 -1.38 -13.46
C GLU A 478 -13.02 -0.95 -14.88
N PHE A 479 -13.89 -0.17 -15.52
CA PHE A 479 -13.60 0.50 -16.79
C PHE A 479 -13.88 1.99 -16.64
N ARG A 480 -12.96 2.83 -17.08
CA ARG A 480 -13.05 4.29 -17.01
C ARG A 480 -12.78 4.92 -18.36
N LEU A 481 -13.57 5.93 -18.69
CA LEU A 481 -13.33 6.90 -19.75
C LEU A 481 -13.20 8.28 -19.12
N GLN A 482 -12.23 9.05 -19.59
CA GLN A 482 -11.92 10.36 -19.03
C GLN A 482 -11.59 11.34 -20.14
N SER A 483 -11.79 12.63 -19.86
CA SER A 483 -11.23 13.70 -20.67
C SER A 483 -9.70 13.57 -20.77
N PRO A 484 -9.09 14.07 -21.86
CA PRO A 484 -7.64 14.23 -21.97
C PRO A 484 -7.05 14.95 -20.76
N GLU A 485 -5.76 14.72 -20.50
CA GLU A 485 -5.03 15.43 -19.45
C GLU A 485 -4.88 16.93 -19.75
N THR A 486 -4.88 17.30 -21.03
CA THR A 486 -4.87 18.68 -21.50
C THR A 486 -6.23 19.40 -21.38
N ALA A 487 -7.27 18.71 -20.90
CA ALA A 487 -8.57 19.33 -20.70
C ALA A 487 -8.52 20.31 -19.52
N ASP A 488 -8.78 21.58 -19.82
CA ASP A 488 -8.72 22.68 -18.85
C ASP A 488 -10.09 22.91 -18.19
N ARG A 489 -10.97 23.71 -18.84
CA ARG A 489 -12.22 24.18 -18.23
C ARG A 489 -13.28 23.11 -17.93
N PHE A 490 -13.27 22.01 -18.65
CA PHE A 490 -14.27 20.96 -18.51
C PHE A 490 -13.58 19.60 -18.51
N ARG A 491 -13.48 19.00 -17.33
CA ARG A 491 -12.93 17.67 -17.12
C ARG A 491 -14.06 16.72 -16.74
N TRP A 492 -14.02 15.50 -17.23
CA TRP A 492 -15.05 14.51 -16.93
C TRP A 492 -14.45 13.12 -16.79
N LEU A 493 -15.14 12.30 -15.99
CA LEU A 493 -14.89 10.88 -15.79
C LEU A 493 -16.22 10.14 -15.87
N LEU A 494 -16.25 9.04 -16.61
CA LEU A 494 -17.35 8.08 -16.63
C LEU A 494 -16.76 6.69 -16.40
N GLY A 495 -17.35 5.90 -15.50
CA GLY A 495 -16.87 4.58 -15.17
C GLY A 495 -17.98 3.56 -14.95
N GLY A 496 -17.64 2.29 -15.20
CA GLY A 496 -18.42 1.13 -14.84
C GLY A 496 -17.62 0.23 -13.91
N TYR A 497 -18.29 -0.40 -12.94
CA TYR A 497 -17.67 -1.28 -11.97
C TYR A 497 -18.51 -2.56 -11.81
N TYR A 498 -17.82 -3.69 -11.78
CA TYR A 498 -18.38 -4.99 -11.43
C TYR A 498 -17.52 -5.65 -10.35
N GLU A 499 -18.19 -6.34 -9.43
CA GLU A 499 -17.56 -7.19 -8.45
C GLU A 499 -18.35 -8.48 -8.20
N SER A 500 -17.63 -9.58 -8.01
CA SER A 500 -18.14 -10.81 -7.41
C SER A 500 -17.27 -11.19 -6.21
N ARG A 501 -17.89 -11.40 -5.06
CA ARG A 501 -17.23 -11.84 -3.83
C ARG A 501 -17.90 -13.10 -3.31
N GLU A 502 -17.12 -14.15 -3.18
CA GLU A 502 -17.48 -15.39 -2.50
C GLU A 502 -16.75 -15.42 -1.15
N PHE A 503 -17.49 -15.64 -0.07
CA PHE A 503 -16.98 -15.69 1.30
C PHE A 503 -17.53 -16.93 1.99
N LYS A 504 -16.67 -17.91 2.22
CA LYS A 504 -17.00 -19.21 2.79
C LYS A 504 -16.42 -19.33 4.18
N VAL A 505 -17.29 -19.43 5.17
CA VAL A 505 -16.97 -19.85 6.52
C VAL A 505 -16.98 -21.38 6.52
N ILE A 506 -15.78 -21.95 6.39
CA ILE A 506 -15.55 -23.39 6.39
C ILE A 506 -15.83 -23.95 7.78
N ASP A 507 -15.34 -23.25 8.80
CA ASP A 507 -15.51 -23.57 10.21
C ASP A 507 -15.60 -22.27 11.00
N ASP A 508 -16.59 -22.16 11.87
CA ASP A 508 -16.62 -21.16 12.92
C ASP A 508 -17.25 -21.87 14.10
N SER A 509 -16.40 -22.45 14.94
CA SER A 509 -16.83 -23.34 16.00
C SER A 509 -16.31 -22.92 17.36
N PHE A 510 -17.15 -23.14 18.36
CA PHE A 510 -16.79 -23.13 19.76
C PHE A 510 -16.78 -24.58 20.26
N GLU A 511 -15.59 -25.08 20.59
CA GLU A 511 -15.40 -26.37 21.24
C GLU A 511 -15.45 -26.18 22.75
N TYR A 512 -16.42 -26.82 23.41
CA TYR A 512 -16.61 -26.78 24.85
C TYR A 512 -16.05 -28.07 25.48
N THR A 513 -15.15 -27.92 26.44
CA THR A 513 -14.66 -29.03 27.26
C THR A 513 -15.72 -29.48 28.27
N GLU A 514 -15.45 -30.51 29.07
CA GLU A 514 -16.35 -30.91 30.15
C GLU A 514 -16.57 -29.78 31.17
N LEU A 515 -15.48 -29.08 31.54
CA LEU A 515 -15.53 -27.95 32.45
C LEU A 515 -16.25 -26.76 31.81
N GLY A 516 -15.99 -26.51 30.53
CA GLY A 516 -16.72 -25.51 29.75
C GLY A 516 -18.22 -25.79 29.68
N ALA A 517 -18.61 -27.01 29.31
CA ALA A 517 -20.01 -27.39 29.24
C ALA A 517 -20.73 -27.14 30.58
N ALA A 518 -20.09 -27.49 31.70
CA ALA A 518 -20.62 -27.19 33.03
C ALA A 518 -20.71 -25.67 33.30
N ALA A 519 -19.68 -24.89 32.93
CA ALA A 519 -19.64 -23.44 33.12
C ALA A 519 -20.69 -22.69 32.29
N PHE A 520 -20.96 -23.16 31.08
CA PHE A 520 -21.93 -22.58 30.14
C PHE A 520 -23.33 -23.21 30.23
N GLY A 521 -23.54 -24.17 31.14
CA GLY A 521 -24.84 -24.83 31.34
C GLY A 521 -25.27 -25.76 30.20
N LEU A 522 -24.32 -26.28 29.42
CA LEU A 522 -24.57 -27.23 28.34
C LEU A 522 -24.74 -28.65 28.91
N ALA A 523 -25.61 -29.44 28.28
CA ALA A 523 -25.91 -30.81 28.73
C ALA A 523 -24.73 -31.79 28.58
N ALA A 524 -23.79 -31.48 27.66
CA ALA A 524 -22.60 -32.29 27.39
C ALA A 524 -21.50 -31.42 26.74
N PRO A 525 -20.23 -31.82 26.83
CA PRO A 525 -19.17 -31.25 26.00
C PRO A 525 -19.41 -31.52 24.51
N GLY A 526 -18.84 -30.70 23.65
CA GLY A 526 -19.06 -30.78 22.21
C GLY A 526 -18.61 -29.53 21.46
N SER A 527 -18.88 -29.49 20.17
CA SER A 527 -18.56 -28.36 19.28
C SER A 527 -19.83 -27.75 18.71
N ASP A 528 -20.05 -26.46 18.95
CA ASP A 528 -21.06 -25.66 18.29
C ASP A 528 -20.45 -25.02 17.05
N ARG A 529 -20.82 -25.51 15.86
CA ARG A 529 -20.20 -25.16 14.59
C ARG A 529 -21.17 -24.46 13.65
N VAL A 530 -20.77 -23.29 13.15
CA VAL A 530 -21.40 -22.59 12.02
C VAL A 530 -20.59 -22.82 10.75
N SER A 531 -21.27 -23.16 9.66
CA SER A 531 -20.73 -23.10 8.30
C SER A 531 -21.64 -22.23 7.46
N ALA A 532 -21.05 -21.35 6.64
CA ALA A 532 -21.81 -20.42 5.82
C ALA A 532 -21.11 -20.12 4.50
N GLU A 533 -21.89 -19.89 3.46
CA GLU A 533 -21.42 -19.39 2.16
C GLU A 533 -22.22 -18.13 1.81
N GLN A 534 -21.50 -17.03 1.62
CA GLN A 534 -22.06 -15.78 1.14
C GLN A 534 -21.51 -15.46 -0.24
N LEU A 535 -22.40 -15.23 -1.21
CA LEU A 535 -22.06 -14.72 -2.52
C LEU A 535 -22.64 -13.31 -2.66
N ARG A 536 -21.81 -12.36 -3.06
CA ARG A 536 -22.24 -11.00 -3.36
C ARG A 536 -21.82 -10.61 -4.77
N GLN A 537 -22.76 -10.06 -5.52
CA GLN A 537 -22.50 -9.44 -6.82
C GLN A 537 -22.84 -7.96 -6.75
N THR A 538 -21.99 -7.11 -7.29
CA THR A 538 -22.17 -5.65 -7.29
C THR A 538 -21.93 -5.10 -8.68
N TYR A 539 -22.84 -4.23 -9.12
CA TYR A 539 -22.76 -3.52 -10.39
C TYR A 539 -22.93 -2.04 -10.12
N ALA A 540 -22.11 -1.21 -10.74
CA ALA A 540 -22.25 0.23 -10.62
C ALA A 540 -21.86 0.98 -11.89
N VAL A 541 -22.51 2.12 -12.08
CA VAL A 541 -22.13 3.14 -13.05
C VAL A 541 -21.91 4.43 -12.27
N PHE A 542 -20.81 5.10 -12.56
CA PHE A 542 -20.43 6.33 -11.85
C PHE A 542 -19.81 7.33 -12.80
N GLY A 543 -19.88 8.60 -12.43
CA GLY A 543 -19.20 9.65 -13.16
C GLY A 543 -19.00 10.90 -12.32
N GLN A 544 -18.09 11.74 -12.78
CA GLN A 544 -17.80 13.03 -12.19
C GLN A 544 -17.53 14.05 -13.30
N ILE A 545 -18.04 15.26 -13.11
CA ILE A 545 -17.78 16.42 -13.95
C ILE A 545 -17.15 17.49 -13.07
N ASP A 546 -16.09 18.09 -13.58
CA ASP A 546 -15.45 19.27 -13.02
C ASP A 546 -15.50 20.38 -14.06
N TYR A 547 -16.08 21.51 -13.67
CA TYR A 547 -16.27 22.66 -14.51
C TYR A 547 -15.65 23.90 -13.88
N GLN A 548 -14.80 24.58 -14.64
CA GLN A 548 -14.13 25.82 -14.24
C GLN A 548 -14.75 26.99 -15.00
N PRO A 549 -15.85 27.59 -14.49
CA PRO A 549 -16.52 28.72 -15.15
C PRO A 549 -15.61 29.95 -15.28
N ILE A 550 -14.75 30.18 -14.29
CA ILE A 550 -13.72 31.23 -14.24
C ILE A 550 -12.44 30.62 -13.65
N GLU A 551 -11.28 31.19 -13.97
CA GLU A 551 -9.97 30.66 -13.56
C GLU A 551 -9.85 30.28 -12.07
N PRO A 552 -10.32 31.07 -11.08
CA PRO A 552 -10.17 30.70 -9.67
C PRO A 552 -11.25 29.75 -9.15
N LEU A 553 -12.33 29.48 -9.88
CA LEU A 553 -13.49 28.73 -9.36
C LEU A 553 -13.66 27.42 -10.12
N THR A 554 -13.64 26.30 -9.41
CA THR A 554 -14.00 24.97 -9.92
C THR A 554 -15.24 24.46 -9.19
N LEU A 555 -16.24 24.05 -9.95
CA LEU A 555 -17.44 23.37 -9.48
C LEU A 555 -17.32 21.90 -9.87
N PHE A 556 -17.59 20.97 -8.95
CA PHE A 556 -17.61 19.55 -9.29
C PHE A 556 -18.87 18.87 -8.78
N ALA A 557 -19.35 17.93 -9.57
CA ALA A 557 -20.50 17.10 -9.25
C ALA A 557 -20.22 15.67 -9.73
N GLY A 558 -20.48 14.71 -8.85
CA GLY A 558 -20.36 13.29 -9.13
C GLY A 558 -21.62 12.54 -8.72
N LEU A 559 -21.87 11.43 -9.40
CA LEU A 559 -23.00 10.56 -9.14
C LEU A 559 -22.59 9.12 -9.37
N ARG A 560 -23.01 8.23 -8.48
CA ARG A 560 -22.91 6.79 -8.65
C ARG A 560 -24.27 6.16 -8.40
N TYR A 561 -24.65 5.25 -9.27
CA TYR A 561 -25.71 4.29 -9.03
C TYR A 561 -25.07 2.92 -8.79
N GLU A 562 -25.39 2.30 -7.67
CA GLU A 562 -24.88 0.98 -7.31
C GLU A 562 -26.05 0.05 -6.97
N TRP A 563 -25.99 -1.17 -7.49
CA TRP A 563 -26.90 -2.26 -7.16
C TRP A 563 -26.09 -3.47 -6.75
N ALA A 564 -26.49 -4.11 -5.64
CA ALA A 564 -25.84 -5.31 -5.15
C ALA A 564 -26.85 -6.35 -4.66
N ASN A 565 -26.57 -7.60 -4.98
CA ASN A 565 -27.30 -8.77 -4.52
C ASN A 565 -26.39 -9.62 -3.64
N THR A 566 -26.88 -10.04 -2.48
CA THR A 566 -26.17 -10.95 -1.57
C THR A 566 -27.05 -12.16 -1.28
N THR A 567 -26.48 -13.36 -1.41
CA THR A 567 -27.09 -14.61 -0.97
C THR A 567 -26.35 -15.22 0.22
N LEU A 568 -27.05 -16.00 1.03
CA LEU A 568 -26.52 -16.74 2.16
C LEU A 568 -27.07 -18.17 2.19
N ASP A 569 -26.16 -19.14 2.19
CA ASP A 569 -26.39 -20.50 2.68
C ASP A 569 -25.75 -20.64 4.06
N ARG A 570 -26.47 -21.22 5.03
CA ARG A 570 -25.99 -21.31 6.41
C ARG A 570 -26.49 -22.58 7.08
N ARG A 571 -25.60 -23.23 7.81
CA ARG A 571 -25.91 -24.36 8.70
C ARG A 571 -25.19 -24.20 10.02
N ARG A 572 -25.89 -24.44 11.13
CA ARG A 572 -25.30 -24.50 12.46
C ARG A 572 -25.69 -25.79 13.18
N VAL A 573 -24.70 -26.47 13.74
CA VAL A 573 -24.87 -27.75 14.42
C VAL A 573 -24.13 -27.77 15.73
N PHE A 574 -24.67 -28.46 16.72
CA PHE A 574 -23.93 -28.89 17.91
C PHE A 574 -23.59 -30.37 17.78
N ALA A 575 -22.31 -30.69 17.76
CA ALA A 575 -21.78 -32.04 17.76
C ALA A 575 -21.27 -32.39 19.17
N ALA A 576 -22.03 -33.18 19.92
CA ALA A 576 -21.64 -33.65 21.25
C ALA A 576 -20.44 -34.61 21.15
N SER A 577 -19.58 -34.65 22.17
CA SER A 577 -18.41 -35.54 22.19
C SER A 577 -18.76 -37.04 22.07
N GLY A 578 -20.00 -37.43 22.40
CA GLY A 578 -20.54 -38.77 22.19
C GLY A 578 -20.91 -39.12 20.74
N GLY A 579 -20.74 -38.19 19.79
CA GLY A 579 -20.97 -38.38 18.35
C GLY A 579 -22.35 -37.97 17.84
N GLU A 580 -23.29 -37.60 18.74
CA GLU A 580 -24.58 -37.06 18.34
C GLU A 580 -24.44 -35.64 17.78
N THR A 581 -25.06 -35.38 16.64
CA THR A 581 -25.08 -34.04 16.02
C THR A 581 -26.51 -33.54 15.91
N THR A 582 -26.78 -32.34 16.42
CA THR A 582 -28.10 -31.69 16.38
C THR A 582 -28.02 -30.35 15.69
N LEU A 583 -29.08 -29.97 14.96
CA LEU A 583 -29.20 -28.60 14.44
C LEU A 583 -29.56 -27.68 15.60
N THR A 584 -28.77 -26.65 15.83
CA THR A 584 -29.05 -25.63 16.86
C THR A 584 -29.83 -24.43 16.32
N SER A 585 -29.96 -24.34 15.00
CA SER A 585 -30.80 -23.35 14.33
C SER A 585 -31.33 -23.90 12.99
N PRO A 586 -32.43 -23.36 12.44
CA PRO A 586 -32.88 -23.71 11.10
C PRO A 586 -31.79 -23.51 10.04
N GLU A 587 -31.62 -24.50 9.17
CA GLU A 587 -30.74 -24.38 8.01
C GLU A 587 -31.33 -23.36 7.01
N LEU A 588 -30.48 -22.50 6.47
CA LEU A 588 -30.85 -21.52 5.45
C LEU A 588 -30.23 -21.92 4.12
N ARG A 589 -31.05 -21.88 3.07
CA ARG A 589 -30.61 -22.11 1.70
C ARG A 589 -31.17 -21.03 0.79
N GLY A 590 -30.31 -20.35 0.05
CA GLY A 590 -30.66 -19.31 -0.90
C GLY A 590 -31.31 -18.09 -0.26
N ALA A 591 -30.98 -17.74 0.98
CA ALA A 591 -31.49 -16.52 1.58
C ALA A 591 -30.91 -15.31 0.83
N GLU A 592 -31.75 -14.43 0.30
CA GLU A 592 -31.33 -13.35 -0.59
C GLU A 592 -31.68 -11.97 -0.04
N ILE A 593 -30.81 -10.99 -0.22
CA ILE A 593 -31.06 -9.57 0.06
C ILE A 593 -30.47 -8.70 -1.06
N ASN A 594 -31.22 -7.67 -1.44
CA ASN A 594 -30.84 -6.72 -2.49
C ASN A 594 -30.66 -5.32 -1.88
N SER A 595 -29.70 -4.57 -2.42
CA SER A 595 -29.47 -3.18 -2.08
C SER A 595 -29.25 -2.36 -3.34
N GLU A 596 -29.83 -1.17 -3.38
CA GLU A 596 -29.68 -0.21 -4.45
C GLU A 596 -29.53 1.18 -3.85
N GLU A 597 -28.62 1.97 -4.40
CA GLU A 597 -28.34 3.28 -3.85
C GLU A 597 -27.87 4.28 -4.92
N LEU A 598 -28.34 5.52 -4.78
CA LEU A 598 -27.88 6.67 -5.53
C LEU A 598 -27.00 7.55 -4.64
N ILE A 599 -25.73 7.71 -5.04
CA ILE A 599 -24.66 8.25 -4.21
C ILE A 599 -24.10 9.53 -4.87
N PRO A 600 -24.69 10.70 -4.58
CA PRO A 600 -24.22 11.98 -5.11
C PRO A 600 -23.06 12.57 -4.30
N ARG A 601 -22.25 13.39 -4.97
CA ARG A 601 -21.23 14.25 -4.39
C ARG A 601 -21.25 15.59 -5.11
N PHE A 602 -21.16 16.67 -4.34
CA PHE A 602 -21.07 18.04 -4.86
C PHE A 602 -19.94 18.76 -4.15
N GLY A 603 -19.30 19.70 -4.85
CA GLY A 603 -18.38 20.59 -4.19
C GLY A 603 -17.97 21.79 -5.02
N VAL A 604 -17.34 22.71 -4.31
CA VAL A 604 -16.85 23.98 -4.83
C VAL A 604 -15.42 24.15 -4.34
N GLN A 605 -14.55 24.59 -5.23
CA GLN A 605 -13.16 24.93 -4.96
C GLN A 605 -12.92 26.35 -5.44
N TYR A 606 -12.36 27.19 -4.59
CA TYR A 606 -11.95 28.55 -4.92
C TYR A 606 -10.47 28.76 -4.61
N ARG A 607 -9.69 29.08 -5.64
CA ARG A 607 -8.25 29.35 -5.58
C ARG A 607 -8.03 30.85 -5.47
N PHE A 608 -7.66 31.34 -4.28
CA PHE A 608 -7.35 32.75 -4.06
C PHE A 608 -5.98 33.14 -4.61
N SER A 609 -5.05 32.19 -4.66
CA SER A 609 -3.73 32.29 -5.29
C SER A 609 -3.22 30.89 -5.63
N PRO A 610 -2.13 30.72 -6.41
CA PRO A 610 -1.55 29.40 -6.68
C PRO A 610 -1.34 28.53 -5.43
N ASN A 611 -1.07 29.17 -4.29
CA ASN A 611 -0.70 28.53 -3.03
C ASN A 611 -1.80 28.60 -1.95
N LEU A 612 -3.02 29.05 -2.27
CA LEU A 612 -4.11 29.18 -1.30
C LEU A 612 -5.44 28.80 -1.92
N MET A 613 -6.04 27.73 -1.39
CA MET A 613 -7.29 27.16 -1.87
C MET A 613 -8.25 26.90 -0.72
N VAL A 614 -9.51 27.26 -0.91
CA VAL A 614 -10.62 26.87 -0.03
C VAL A 614 -11.56 25.98 -0.83
N TYR A 615 -12.05 24.93 -0.20
CA TYR A 615 -13.05 24.05 -0.80
C TYR A 615 -14.16 23.72 0.19
N SER A 616 -15.33 23.38 -0.35
CA SER A 616 -16.42 22.79 0.43
C SER A 616 -17.04 21.63 -0.35
N THR A 617 -17.43 20.58 0.37
CA THR A 617 -18.05 19.40 -0.21
C THR A 617 -19.29 18.97 0.55
N ILE A 618 -20.25 18.39 -0.18
CA ILE A 618 -21.40 17.68 0.36
C ILE A 618 -21.41 16.31 -0.32
N ALA A 619 -21.28 15.24 0.45
CA ALA A 619 -21.15 13.89 -0.09
C ALA A 619 -22.00 12.89 0.68
N LYS A 620 -22.64 11.98 -0.06
CA LYS A 620 -23.32 10.82 0.52
C LYS A 620 -22.34 9.64 0.65
N GLY A 621 -22.30 9.02 1.82
CA GLY A 621 -21.61 7.74 2.06
C GLY A 621 -22.60 6.57 2.09
N TYR A 622 -22.10 5.36 1.80
CA TYR A 622 -22.93 4.15 1.68
C TYR A 622 -22.20 2.88 2.15
N ARG A 623 -22.88 2.07 2.97
CA ARG A 623 -22.57 0.65 3.17
C ARG A 623 -23.83 -0.17 2.83
N PRO A 624 -23.69 -1.23 2.03
CA PRO A 624 -24.83 -2.02 1.61
C PRO A 624 -25.45 -2.83 2.75
N SER A 625 -26.68 -3.24 2.53
CA SER A 625 -27.36 -4.28 3.32
C SER A 625 -26.63 -5.63 3.21
N GLY A 626 -26.90 -6.56 4.12
CA GLY A 626 -26.30 -7.89 4.05
C GLY A 626 -26.77 -8.83 5.14
N PHE A 627 -25.98 -9.89 5.34
CA PHE A 627 -26.27 -10.95 6.31
C PHE A 627 -25.16 -11.12 7.36
N ASN A 628 -25.57 -11.24 8.61
CA ASN A 628 -24.74 -11.77 9.68
C ASN A 628 -24.84 -13.30 9.70
N TYR A 629 -23.77 -14.01 9.34
CA TYR A 629 -23.80 -15.47 9.29
C TYR A 629 -23.85 -16.14 10.68
N ARG A 630 -23.52 -15.42 11.76
CA ARG A 630 -23.60 -15.94 13.14
C ARG A 630 -25.00 -15.85 13.74
N ALA A 631 -25.85 -14.96 13.24
CA ALA A 631 -27.16 -14.67 13.82
C ALA A 631 -28.20 -15.78 13.57
N ASP A 632 -28.88 -16.21 14.65
CA ASP A 632 -30.00 -17.16 14.58
C ASP A 632 -31.37 -16.49 14.41
N ASP A 633 -31.54 -15.25 14.88
CA ASP A 633 -32.78 -14.50 14.72
C ASP A 633 -32.81 -13.80 13.35
N GLU A 634 -33.93 -13.91 12.63
CA GLU A 634 -34.06 -13.29 11.30
C GLU A 634 -33.91 -11.76 11.34
N THR A 635 -34.35 -11.12 12.43
CA THR A 635 -34.32 -9.66 12.61
C THR A 635 -32.92 -9.10 12.82
N THR A 636 -31.97 -9.90 13.31
CA THR A 636 -30.56 -9.49 13.50
C THR A 636 -29.60 -10.16 12.52
N ARG A 637 -30.10 -11.16 11.79
CA ARG A 637 -29.40 -11.77 10.67
C ARG A 637 -29.37 -10.87 9.46
N ARG A 638 -30.47 -10.17 9.17
CA ARG A 638 -30.54 -9.20 8.08
C ARG A 638 -30.35 -7.81 8.64
N PHE A 639 -29.47 -7.01 8.04
CA PHE A 639 -29.34 -5.59 8.34
C PHE A 639 -29.47 -4.77 7.06
N ARG A 640 -29.98 -3.55 7.23
CA ARG A 640 -30.24 -2.61 6.13
C ARG A 640 -28.98 -1.85 5.74
N GLU A 641 -29.06 -1.19 4.59
CA GLU A 641 -28.10 -0.19 4.16
C GLU A 641 -27.87 0.90 5.23
N GLU A 642 -26.61 1.26 5.43
CA GLU A 642 -26.18 2.41 6.22
C GLU A 642 -25.83 3.54 5.26
N THR A 643 -26.39 4.72 5.52
CA THR A 643 -26.17 5.90 4.68
C THR A 643 -25.71 7.07 5.52
N SER A 644 -24.84 7.91 4.97
CA SER A 644 -24.38 9.11 5.66
C SER A 644 -24.39 10.33 4.76
N TRP A 645 -24.58 11.51 5.35
CA TRP A 645 -24.38 12.79 4.67
C TRP A 645 -23.27 13.55 5.38
N THR A 646 -22.21 13.90 4.65
CA THR A 646 -21.10 14.68 5.17
C THR A 646 -21.04 16.05 4.53
N TYR A 647 -20.87 17.07 5.37
CA TYR A 647 -20.63 18.45 5.01
C TYR A 647 -19.20 18.81 5.43
N GLU A 648 -18.38 19.28 4.50
CA GLU A 648 -16.98 19.60 4.75
C GLU A 648 -16.63 21.00 4.24
N LEU A 649 -15.80 21.71 5.00
CA LEU A 649 -15.13 22.94 4.61
C LEU A 649 -13.64 22.77 4.90
N GLY A 650 -12.80 23.02 3.90
CA GLY A 650 -11.35 22.89 4.04
C GLY A 650 -10.57 24.01 3.40
N LEU A 651 -9.35 24.17 3.89
CA LEU A 651 -8.36 25.16 3.50
C LEU A 651 -7.05 24.41 3.23
N LYS A 652 -6.42 24.69 2.09
CA LYS A 652 -5.07 24.23 1.75
C LYS A 652 -4.20 25.43 1.45
N SER A 653 -3.01 25.45 2.04
CA SER A 653 -2.08 26.56 1.86
C SER A 653 -0.63 26.10 1.81
N SER A 654 0.16 26.76 0.98
CA SER A 654 1.61 26.62 0.94
C SER A 654 2.32 27.97 1.00
N TRP A 655 3.49 27.98 1.62
CA TRP A 655 4.24 29.20 1.93
C TRP A 655 5.73 28.96 1.72
N PHE A 656 6.48 30.06 1.47
CA PHE A 656 7.94 30.04 1.34
C PHE A 656 8.46 29.05 0.27
N SER A 657 7.78 29.01 -0.88
CA SER A 657 8.04 28.03 -1.95
C SER A 657 7.91 26.60 -1.43
N ASP A 658 6.70 26.24 -0.99
CA ASP A 658 6.30 24.91 -0.49
C ASP A 658 7.08 24.34 0.71
N ARG A 659 8.03 25.10 1.26
CA ARG A 659 8.72 24.76 2.52
C ARG A 659 7.81 24.74 3.74
N LEU A 660 6.61 25.29 3.65
CA LEU A 660 5.61 25.19 4.69
C LEU A 660 4.26 24.93 4.04
N THR A 661 3.67 23.78 4.28
CA THR A 661 2.29 23.47 3.89
C THR A 661 1.44 23.31 5.14
N ALA A 662 0.25 23.89 5.11
CA ALA A 662 -0.71 23.81 6.20
C ALA A 662 -2.11 23.58 5.63
N ASN A 663 -2.75 22.51 6.11
CA ASN A 663 -4.09 22.12 5.70
C ASN A 663 -5.00 22.08 6.93
N LEU A 664 -6.23 22.55 6.76
CA LEU A 664 -7.27 22.53 7.79
C LEU A 664 -8.58 22.05 7.17
N SER A 665 -9.27 21.13 7.82
CA SER A 665 -10.62 20.72 7.46
C SER A 665 -11.52 20.69 8.68
N ILE A 666 -12.76 21.12 8.52
CA ILE A 666 -13.85 20.92 9.49
C ILE A 666 -14.98 20.18 8.81
N PHE A 667 -15.62 19.27 9.54
CA PHE A 667 -16.65 18.42 8.96
C PHE A 667 -17.74 18.08 9.97
N HIS A 668 -18.91 17.77 9.42
CA HIS A 668 -20.06 17.24 10.12
C HIS A 668 -20.67 16.11 9.31
N THR A 669 -20.99 14.99 9.94
CA THR A 669 -21.57 13.81 9.31
C THR A 669 -22.74 13.29 10.14
N ASP A 670 -23.90 13.15 9.50
CA ASP A 670 -25.04 12.42 10.04
C ASP A 670 -25.12 11.05 9.38
N VAL A 671 -25.30 10.01 10.20
CA VAL A 671 -25.35 8.60 9.77
C VAL A 671 -26.66 7.97 10.21
N ASP A 672 -27.37 7.43 9.23
CA ASP A 672 -28.61 6.68 9.41
C ASP A 672 -28.33 5.17 9.30
N ASN A 673 -29.01 4.39 10.14
CA ASN A 673 -28.88 2.93 10.21
C ASN A 673 -27.44 2.44 10.42
N TYR A 674 -26.65 3.15 11.22
CA TYR A 674 -25.33 2.73 11.65
C TYR A 674 -25.37 1.32 12.23
N GLN A 675 -24.60 0.42 11.64
CA GLN A 675 -24.70 -1.01 11.94
C GLN A 675 -23.82 -1.37 13.15
N VAL A 676 -24.45 -1.70 14.29
CA VAL A 676 -23.78 -1.98 15.58
C VAL A 676 -23.78 -3.47 15.87
N LEU A 677 -22.60 -4.04 16.18
CA LEU A 677 -22.45 -5.44 16.54
C LEU A 677 -22.74 -5.68 18.03
N LEU A 678 -23.54 -6.70 18.31
CA LEU A 678 -24.04 -7.00 19.64
C LEU A 678 -23.60 -8.38 20.10
N ALA A 679 -23.11 -8.44 21.34
CA ALA A 679 -22.84 -9.68 22.05
C ALA A 679 -24.15 -10.33 22.54
N ASP A 680 -24.19 -11.66 22.55
CA ASP A 680 -25.23 -12.45 23.22
C ASP A 680 -24.97 -12.59 24.73
N ASP A 681 -25.83 -13.32 25.43
CA ASP A 681 -25.74 -13.52 26.89
C ASP A 681 -24.44 -14.22 27.34
N PHE A 682 -23.71 -14.85 26.41
CA PHE A 682 -22.42 -15.50 26.67
C PHE A 682 -21.23 -14.60 26.33
N GLY A 683 -21.47 -13.39 25.85
CA GLY A 683 -20.43 -12.44 25.43
C GLY A 683 -19.96 -12.62 23.99
N PHE A 684 -20.60 -13.48 23.19
CA PHE A 684 -20.22 -13.71 21.80
C PHE A 684 -20.96 -12.77 20.86
N PHE A 685 -20.23 -12.08 19.99
CA PHE A 685 -20.82 -11.23 18.96
C PHE A 685 -21.57 -12.07 17.92
N ARG A 686 -22.91 -12.04 17.97
CA ARG A 686 -23.77 -12.83 17.09
C ARG A 686 -24.89 -12.03 16.44
N ASN A 687 -25.13 -10.79 16.87
CA ASN A 687 -26.27 -10.00 16.42
C ASN A 687 -25.85 -8.64 15.87
N VAL A 688 -26.65 -8.05 14.99
CA VAL A 688 -26.48 -6.67 14.51
C VAL A 688 -27.74 -5.88 14.83
N ALA A 689 -27.56 -4.64 15.28
CA ALA A 689 -28.61 -3.64 15.41
C ALA A 689 -28.32 -2.42 14.53
N SER A 690 -29.29 -1.52 14.42
CA SER A 690 -29.17 -0.25 13.71
C SER A 690 -29.30 0.91 14.70
N ALA A 691 -28.50 1.95 14.50
CA ALA A 691 -28.47 3.16 15.32
C ALA A 691 -28.37 4.42 14.45
N GLY A 692 -28.75 5.58 14.97
CA GLY A 692 -28.31 6.87 14.43
C GLY A 692 -26.96 7.28 15.02
N VAL A 693 -26.07 7.89 14.23
CA VAL A 693 -24.80 8.45 14.70
C VAL A 693 -24.60 9.85 14.15
N SER A 694 -24.14 10.78 14.98
CA SER A 694 -23.71 12.12 14.55
C SER A 694 -22.23 12.32 14.87
N VAL A 695 -21.49 12.87 13.91
CA VAL A 695 -20.05 13.07 13.98
C VAL A 695 -19.74 14.52 13.65
N THR A 696 -18.94 15.19 14.48
CA THR A 696 -18.38 16.51 14.16
C THR A 696 -16.90 16.52 14.48
N GLY A 697 -16.08 17.10 13.61
CA GLY A 697 -14.65 17.10 13.83
C GLY A 697 -13.87 18.16 13.07
N LEU A 698 -12.58 18.19 13.38
CA LEU A 698 -11.59 19.08 12.81
C LEU A 698 -10.30 18.29 12.55
N GLU A 699 -9.60 18.64 11.48
CA GLU A 699 -8.33 18.04 11.08
C GLU A 699 -7.35 19.14 10.70
N PHE A 700 -6.15 19.11 11.25
CA PHE A 700 -5.06 20.02 10.93
C PHE A 700 -3.81 19.23 10.59
N GLU A 701 -3.14 19.61 9.50
CA GLU A 701 -1.86 19.04 9.08
C GLU A 701 -0.87 20.15 8.74
N LEU A 702 0.38 19.91 9.10
CA LEU A 702 1.49 20.83 8.89
C LEU A 702 2.71 20.04 8.42
N LYS A 703 3.33 20.47 7.33
CA LYS A 703 4.67 20.03 6.95
C LYS A 703 5.55 21.25 6.76
N ALA A 704 6.72 21.24 7.40
CA ALA A 704 7.64 22.37 7.38
C ALA A 704 9.08 21.91 7.16
N GLN A 705 9.81 22.62 6.31
CA GLN A 705 11.23 22.47 6.07
C GLN A 705 11.95 23.81 6.29
N PRO A 706 12.16 24.23 7.55
CA PRO A 706 12.65 25.58 7.86
C PRO A 706 14.07 25.84 7.33
N THR A 707 14.90 24.80 7.28
CA THR A 707 16.26 24.85 6.75
C THR A 707 16.62 23.53 6.08
N LYS A 708 17.69 23.52 5.27
CA LYS A 708 18.15 22.32 4.58
C LYS A 708 18.44 21.20 5.59
N GLY A 709 17.81 20.06 5.36
CA GLY A 709 17.96 18.86 6.18
C GLY A 709 17.09 18.81 7.43
N LEU A 710 16.40 19.89 7.83
CA LEU A 710 15.47 19.88 8.97
C LEU A 710 14.03 19.85 8.48
N GLU A 711 13.27 18.82 8.85
CA GLU A 711 11.87 18.64 8.51
C GLU A 711 11.02 18.45 9.77
N PHE A 712 9.83 19.05 9.78
CA PHE A 712 8.78 18.84 10.76
C PHE A 712 7.51 18.37 10.05
N VAL A 713 6.86 17.36 10.61
CA VAL A 713 5.52 16.91 10.22
C VAL A 713 4.66 16.90 11.46
N ALA A 714 3.47 17.48 11.40
CA ALA A 714 2.53 17.45 12.50
C ALA A 714 1.11 17.26 12.00
N GLY A 715 0.33 16.48 12.74
CA GLY A 715 -1.07 16.23 12.48
C GLY A 715 -1.87 16.28 13.78
N VAL A 716 -3.04 16.90 13.75
CA VAL A 716 -3.99 16.91 14.87
C VAL A 716 -5.39 16.68 14.33
N GLY A 717 -6.07 15.67 14.84
CA GLY A 717 -7.47 15.39 14.53
C GLY A 717 -8.29 15.42 15.81
N TYR A 718 -9.42 16.14 15.80
CA TYR A 718 -10.45 16.07 16.82
C TYR A 718 -11.73 15.51 16.21
N VAL A 719 -12.40 14.60 16.92
CA VAL A 719 -13.69 14.05 16.53
C VAL A 719 -14.58 13.79 17.73
N ASN A 720 -15.83 14.22 17.63
CA ASN A 720 -16.92 13.88 18.53
C ASN A 720 -17.94 13.03 17.76
N SER A 721 -17.92 11.72 17.99
CA SER A 721 -18.82 10.73 17.39
C SER A 721 -19.72 10.14 18.46
N GLN A 722 -21.04 10.33 18.34
CA GLN A 722 -22.03 9.93 19.35
C GLN A 722 -23.24 9.25 18.74
N PHE A 723 -23.75 8.23 19.41
CA PHE A 723 -25.06 7.63 19.10
C PHE A 723 -26.19 8.66 19.33
N GLN A 724 -27.19 8.68 18.46
CA GLN A 724 -28.34 9.57 18.56
C GLN A 724 -29.58 8.83 19.07
N ASP A 725 -30.10 7.89 18.27
CA ASP A 725 -31.27 7.08 18.61
C ASP A 725 -30.84 5.61 18.70
N TYR A 726 -30.31 5.20 19.85
CA TYR A 726 -29.81 3.84 20.02
C TYR A 726 -30.29 3.20 21.33
N THR A 727 -31.18 2.23 21.18
CA THR A 727 -31.59 1.33 22.26
C THR A 727 -31.21 -0.09 21.87
N ASN A 728 -30.48 -0.79 22.74
CA ASN A 728 -30.14 -2.18 22.51
C ASN A 728 -31.43 -3.01 22.46
N PRO A 729 -31.72 -3.71 21.34
CA PRO A 729 -32.99 -4.40 21.15
C PRO A 729 -33.19 -5.60 22.08
N PHE A 730 -32.12 -6.13 22.68
CA PHE A 730 -32.18 -7.30 23.58
C PHE A 730 -32.29 -6.90 25.04
N THR A 731 -31.53 -5.90 25.47
CA THR A 731 -31.49 -5.48 26.89
C THR A 731 -32.44 -4.32 27.20
N GLY A 732 -32.91 -3.61 26.18
CA GLY A 732 -33.71 -2.38 26.33
C GLY A 732 -32.93 -1.19 26.89
N ILE A 733 -31.62 -1.32 27.07
CA ILE A 733 -30.76 -0.24 27.57
C ILE A 733 -30.56 0.79 26.45
N ASN A 734 -30.74 2.06 26.80
CA ASN A 734 -30.52 3.19 25.90
C ASN A 734 -29.06 3.67 25.99
N PHE A 735 -28.37 3.72 24.84
CA PHE A 735 -27.00 4.17 24.68
C PHE A 735 -26.89 5.46 23.84
N SER A 736 -28.01 6.16 23.59
CA SER A 736 -28.00 7.50 23.01
C SER A 736 -27.09 8.45 23.79
N ASN A 737 -26.36 9.29 23.06
CA ASN A 737 -25.31 10.21 23.53
C ASN A 737 -24.01 9.55 24.01
N ASN A 738 -23.93 8.22 24.08
CA ASN A 738 -22.65 7.56 24.29
C ASN A 738 -21.77 7.71 23.06
N ARG A 739 -20.46 7.69 23.26
CA ARG A 739 -19.48 7.73 22.19
C ARG A 739 -19.41 6.40 21.47
N VAL A 740 -19.22 6.46 20.16
CA VAL A 740 -18.96 5.29 19.33
C VAL A 740 -17.62 4.65 19.78
N PRO A 741 -17.55 3.33 20.01
CA PRO A 741 -16.31 2.66 20.41
C PRO A 741 -15.16 2.82 19.41
N TYR A 742 -13.90 2.62 19.84
CA TYR A 742 -12.68 2.66 19.01
C TYR A 742 -12.43 3.98 18.25
N ALA A 743 -13.21 5.02 18.51
CA ALA A 743 -13.06 6.38 17.97
C ALA A 743 -12.47 7.32 19.04
N PRO A 744 -11.14 7.47 19.13
CA PRO A 744 -10.52 8.40 20.09
C PRO A 744 -10.92 9.84 19.80
N GLU A 745 -11.15 10.64 20.86
CA GLU A 745 -11.61 12.03 20.68
C GLU A 745 -10.59 12.93 19.99
N ILE A 746 -9.32 12.64 20.22
CA ILE A 746 -8.19 13.38 19.67
C ILE A 746 -7.14 12.40 19.22
N THR A 747 -6.55 12.68 18.08
CA THR A 747 -5.37 12.00 17.52
C THR A 747 -4.33 13.07 17.25
N TYR A 748 -3.07 12.79 17.55
CA TYR A 748 -2.01 13.73 17.22
C TYR A 748 -0.71 13.01 16.91
N ASN A 749 0.03 13.59 15.97
CA ASN A 749 1.40 13.19 15.66
C ASN A 749 2.28 14.43 15.47
N LEU A 750 3.56 14.28 15.81
CA LEU A 750 4.60 15.27 15.60
C LEU A 750 5.91 14.54 15.35
N ALA A 751 6.51 14.74 14.19
CA ALA A 751 7.83 14.25 13.85
C ALA A 751 8.79 15.42 13.61
N ALA A 752 10.00 15.29 14.14
CA ALA A 752 11.13 16.17 13.84
C ALA A 752 12.26 15.33 13.28
N GLN A 753 12.78 15.70 12.12
CA GLN A 753 13.81 14.96 11.40
C GLN A 753 14.95 15.88 10.99
N TYR A 754 16.19 15.44 11.19
CA TYR A 754 17.39 16.14 10.77
C TYR A 754 18.34 15.24 9.98
N ARG A 755 18.74 15.71 8.79
CA ARG A 755 19.82 15.16 7.98
C ARG A 755 20.97 16.15 7.90
N SER A 756 22.10 15.77 8.47
CA SER A 756 23.32 16.58 8.39
C SER A 756 24.05 16.33 7.06
N PRO A 757 24.76 17.34 6.52
CA PRO A 757 25.64 17.15 5.37
C PRO A 757 26.74 16.09 5.59
N GLY A 758 27.06 15.79 6.85
CA GLY A 758 28.04 14.76 7.23
C GLY A 758 27.51 13.32 7.16
N GLY A 759 26.22 13.14 6.84
CA GLY A 759 25.54 11.85 6.77
C GLY A 759 24.83 11.44 8.06
N ILE A 760 24.71 12.31 9.06
CA ILE A 760 23.95 11.96 10.28
C ILE A 760 22.46 12.11 9.99
N PHE A 761 21.69 11.07 10.25
CA PHE A 761 20.24 11.08 10.28
C PHE A 761 19.74 10.98 11.71
N ALA A 762 18.78 11.81 12.09
CA ALA A 762 18.08 11.69 13.36
C ALA A 762 16.60 12.01 13.17
N ARG A 763 15.72 11.22 13.78
CA ARG A 763 14.27 11.41 13.76
C ARG A 763 13.70 11.11 15.14
N LEU A 764 12.82 11.99 15.61
CA LEU A 764 12.05 11.84 16.84
C LEU A 764 10.58 12.02 16.50
N GLU A 765 9.74 11.09 16.96
CA GLU A 765 8.32 11.06 16.67
C GLU A 765 7.54 10.96 17.96
N LEU A 766 6.53 11.81 18.10
CA LEU A 766 5.51 11.74 19.13
C LEU A 766 4.20 11.35 18.43
N ARG A 767 3.50 10.36 18.97
CA ARG A 767 2.12 10.03 18.58
C ARG A 767 1.27 9.86 19.82
N GLY A 768 -0.02 10.17 19.74
CA GLY A 768 -0.91 9.93 20.86
C GLY A 768 -2.38 9.91 20.50
N TYR A 769 -3.12 9.31 21.41
CA TYR A 769 -4.56 9.09 21.34
C TYR A 769 -5.22 9.66 22.59
N GLY A 770 -6.38 10.28 22.41
CA GLY A 770 -7.26 10.68 23.49
C GLY A 770 -7.95 9.49 24.17
N THR A 771 -8.97 9.78 24.96
CA THR A 771 -9.79 8.73 25.58
C THR A 771 -10.47 7.90 24.49
N THR A 772 -10.34 6.58 24.60
CA THR A 772 -10.96 5.61 23.69
C THR A 772 -11.85 4.68 24.51
N TYR A 773 -13.11 4.55 24.12
CA TYR A 773 -14.05 3.56 24.67
C TYR A 773 -14.05 2.30 23.81
N PHE A 774 -14.29 1.13 24.41
CA PHE A 774 -14.27 -0.16 23.72
C PHE A 774 -15.64 -0.85 23.67
N ASP A 775 -16.64 -0.29 24.37
CA ASP A 775 -17.99 -0.81 24.49
C ASP A 775 -19.04 0.31 24.34
N ASP A 776 -20.23 -0.06 23.86
CA ASP A 776 -21.34 0.86 23.62
C ASP A 776 -21.85 1.52 24.91
N ALA A 777 -21.69 0.86 26.06
CA ALA A 777 -22.03 1.40 27.37
C ALA A 777 -20.98 2.41 27.89
N ASN A 778 -19.85 2.56 27.20
CA ASN A 778 -18.74 3.45 27.55
C ASN A 778 -18.18 3.17 28.96
N GLN A 779 -18.16 1.91 29.39
CA GLN A 779 -17.66 1.48 30.69
C GLN A 779 -16.19 1.04 30.64
N VAL A 780 -15.76 0.48 29.50
CA VAL A 780 -14.39 0.02 29.27
C VAL A 780 -13.67 1.05 28.39
N LYS A 781 -12.64 1.67 28.96
CA LYS A 781 -11.88 2.73 28.29
C LYS A 781 -10.37 2.64 28.47
N GLN A 782 -9.64 3.21 27.53
CA GLN A 782 -8.24 3.62 27.66
C GLN A 782 -8.20 5.13 27.90
N ASP A 783 -7.48 5.56 28.95
CA ASP A 783 -7.21 6.98 29.19
C ASP A 783 -6.17 7.51 28.18
N PRO A 784 -6.09 8.82 27.95
CA PRO A 784 -5.15 9.37 26.97
C PRO A 784 -3.71 8.90 27.20
N PHE A 785 -3.01 8.56 26.11
CA PHE A 785 -1.61 8.14 26.17
C PHE A 785 -0.82 8.69 24.98
N ALA A 786 0.50 8.69 25.12
CA ALA A 786 1.43 9.10 24.10
C ALA A 786 2.60 8.10 24.02
N LEU A 787 3.10 7.91 22.81
CA LEU A 787 4.25 7.08 22.48
C LEU A 787 5.30 7.96 21.80
N ILE A 788 6.56 7.72 22.15
CA ILE A 788 7.69 8.38 21.50
C ILE A 788 8.53 7.33 20.81
N ASN A 789 8.82 7.55 19.53
CA ASN A 789 9.75 6.73 18.75
C ASN A 789 10.98 7.57 18.40
N ALA A 790 12.13 6.91 18.32
CA ALA A 790 13.39 7.57 17.99
C ALA A 790 14.18 6.72 16.99
N ARG A 791 14.85 7.39 16.06
CA ARG A 791 15.76 6.77 15.10
C ARG A 791 16.98 7.66 14.91
N ILE A 792 18.16 7.05 14.94
CA ILE A 792 19.42 7.73 14.65
C ILE A 792 20.25 6.85 13.74
N GLY A 793 20.94 7.44 12.76
CA GLY A 793 21.72 6.67 11.82
C GLY A 793 22.78 7.46 11.11
N TYR A 794 23.54 6.73 10.31
CA TYR A 794 24.54 7.24 9.42
C TYR A 794 24.24 6.82 7.98
N GLU A 795 24.11 7.78 7.10
CA GLU A 795 23.76 7.66 5.68
C GLU A 795 24.96 8.03 4.80
N LYS A 796 25.23 7.20 3.79
CA LYS A 796 26.06 7.48 2.62
C LYS A 796 25.21 7.36 1.36
N SER A 797 25.81 7.64 0.20
CA SER A 797 25.11 7.60 -1.10
C SER A 797 24.43 6.27 -1.41
N ASN A 798 24.95 5.15 -0.92
CA ASN A 798 24.49 3.81 -1.27
C ASN A 798 24.16 2.92 -0.06
N TYR A 799 24.35 3.38 1.17
CA TYR A 799 23.97 2.61 2.36
C TYR A 799 23.63 3.49 3.56
N GLY A 800 22.85 2.94 4.47
CA GLY A 800 22.51 3.55 5.75
C GLY A 800 22.51 2.52 6.87
N ILE A 801 22.97 2.93 8.05
CA ILE A 801 22.93 2.13 9.28
C ILE A 801 22.17 2.94 10.33
N TYR A 802 21.17 2.32 10.97
CA TYR A 802 20.26 2.99 11.87
C TYR A 802 20.08 2.20 13.16
N LEU A 803 20.07 2.89 14.29
CA LEU A 803 19.48 2.42 15.53
C LEU A 803 18.07 3.01 15.62
N PHE A 804 17.11 2.19 16.02
CA PHE A 804 15.73 2.62 16.24
C PHE A 804 15.22 2.14 17.59
N ALA A 805 14.26 2.86 18.13
CA ALA A 805 13.47 2.49 19.30
C ALA A 805 12.03 2.99 19.14
N ASN A 806 11.06 2.09 19.21
CA ASN A 806 9.64 2.40 19.21
C ASN A 806 9.09 2.22 20.63
N ASN A 807 8.18 3.11 21.06
CA ASN A 807 7.71 3.18 22.44
C ASN A 807 8.90 3.34 23.43
N LEU A 808 9.74 4.34 23.20
CA LEU A 808 11.01 4.61 23.90
C LEU A 808 10.90 4.61 25.44
N PHE A 809 9.75 5.00 25.97
CA PHE A 809 9.49 5.10 27.41
C PHE A 809 8.77 3.88 28.00
N ASP A 810 8.57 2.83 27.19
CA ASP A 810 7.83 1.60 27.58
C ASP A 810 6.45 1.90 28.17
N THR A 811 5.74 2.87 27.57
CA THR A 811 4.38 3.24 27.99
C THR A 811 3.46 2.04 27.85
N ARG A 812 2.75 1.69 28.93
CA ARG A 812 1.76 0.60 28.95
C ARG A 812 0.36 1.16 28.69
N TYR A 813 -0.37 0.53 27.78
CA TYR A 813 -1.72 0.92 27.37
C TYR A 813 -2.50 -0.30 26.88
N ILE A 814 -3.82 -0.22 26.82
CA ILE A 814 -4.69 -1.24 26.23
C ILE A 814 -5.19 -0.81 24.85
N THR A 815 -5.29 -1.76 23.93
CA THR A 815 -5.74 -1.56 22.54
C THR A 815 -7.16 -2.08 22.30
N SER A 816 -7.62 -2.97 23.16
CA SER A 816 -8.99 -3.50 23.18
C SER A 816 -9.40 -3.82 24.62
N GLY A 817 -10.70 -3.92 24.86
CA GLY A 817 -11.20 -4.36 26.15
C GLY A 817 -12.67 -4.73 26.14
N PHE A 818 -13.03 -5.72 26.94
CA PHE A 818 -14.38 -6.24 27.06
C PHE A 818 -14.60 -6.88 28.44
N LEU A 819 -15.87 -7.06 28.83
CA LEU A 819 -16.23 -7.69 30.09
C LEU A 819 -16.28 -9.22 29.92
N PHE A 820 -15.28 -9.93 30.44
CA PHE A 820 -15.24 -11.39 30.33
C PHE A 820 -14.31 -12.07 31.35
N PRO A 821 -14.77 -13.09 32.10
CA PRO A 821 -16.18 -13.25 32.46
C PRO A 821 -16.63 -12.01 33.27
N PRO A 822 -17.86 -11.52 33.07
CA PRO A 822 -18.40 -10.39 33.84
C PRO A 822 -18.31 -10.64 35.36
N PRO A 823 -17.99 -9.63 36.20
CA PRO A 823 -17.86 -8.20 35.89
C PRO A 823 -16.42 -7.74 35.59
N ASN A 824 -15.48 -8.66 35.36
CA ASN A 824 -14.07 -8.29 35.18
C ASN A 824 -13.80 -7.75 33.77
N VAL A 825 -12.89 -6.77 33.69
CA VAL A 825 -12.38 -6.27 32.41
C VAL A 825 -11.18 -7.10 31.97
N THR A 826 -11.33 -7.74 30.81
CA THR A 826 -10.25 -8.37 30.06
C THR A 826 -9.82 -7.43 28.94
N ALA A 827 -8.52 -7.34 28.69
CA ALA A 827 -7.94 -6.37 27.77
C ALA A 827 -6.83 -6.97 26.92
N GLY A 828 -6.71 -6.45 25.70
CA GLY A 828 -5.51 -6.59 24.88
C GLY A 828 -4.57 -5.42 25.15
N PHE A 829 -3.27 -5.67 25.19
CA PHE A 829 -2.27 -4.68 25.57
C PHE A 829 -1.48 -4.20 24.35
N GLY A 830 -1.02 -2.96 24.38
CA GLY A 830 -0.16 -2.41 23.34
C GLY A 830 1.26 -2.98 23.35
N GLU A 831 1.98 -2.82 22.23
CA GLU A 831 3.36 -3.30 22.13
C GLU A 831 4.31 -2.56 23.10
N LEU A 832 5.26 -3.33 23.62
CA LEU A 832 6.31 -2.84 24.51
C LEU A 832 7.40 -2.09 23.75
N LEU A 833 8.36 -1.53 24.49
CA LEU A 833 9.57 -0.97 23.90
C LEU A 833 10.22 -1.99 22.94
N THR A 834 10.28 -1.65 21.65
CA THR A 834 11.06 -2.39 20.65
C THR A 834 12.24 -1.55 20.19
N TYR A 835 13.41 -2.15 20.04
CA TYR A 835 14.61 -1.47 19.57
C TYR A 835 15.50 -2.42 18.80
N GLY A 836 16.30 -1.87 17.89
CA GLY A 836 17.17 -2.69 17.07
C GLY A 836 18.12 -1.89 16.20
N LEU A 837 18.85 -2.65 15.39
CA LEU A 837 19.75 -2.18 14.35
C LEU A 837 19.12 -2.48 12.99
N GLN A 838 19.16 -1.52 12.08
CA GLN A 838 18.78 -1.70 10.68
C GLN A 838 19.93 -1.27 9.77
N VAL A 839 20.18 -2.05 8.72
CA VAL A 839 21.10 -1.71 7.64
C VAL A 839 20.30 -1.71 6.33
N ARG A 840 20.53 -0.72 5.48
CA ARG A 840 19.96 -0.63 4.14
C ARG A 840 21.05 -0.32 3.13
N ALA A 841 20.94 -0.86 1.94
CA ALA A 841 21.78 -0.52 0.81
C ALA A 841 20.95 -0.37 -0.47
N ASN A 842 21.30 0.65 -1.26
CA ASN A 842 20.79 0.92 -2.59
C ASN A 842 21.99 0.78 -3.54
N LEU A 843 22.01 -0.27 -4.36
CA LEU A 843 23.12 -0.66 -5.22
C LEU A 843 22.81 -0.42 -6.69
#